data_AF-A0A1W1BVF5-F1
#
_entry.id   AF-A0A1W1BVF5-F1
#
_cell.length_a   1.000
_cell.length_b   1.000
_cell.length_c   1.000
_cell.angle_alpha   90.00
_cell.angle_beta   90.00
_cell.angle_gamma   90.00
#
_symmetry.space_group_name_H-M   'P 1'
#
loop_
_entity.id
_entity.type
_entity.pdbx_description
1 polymer ?
#
loop_
_entity_poly.entity_id
_entity_poly.type
_entity_poly.pdbx_seq_one_letter_code
_entity_poly.pdbx_strand_id
1 'polypeptide(L)'
;MKVKTISKLIASVLFTLSLSQAGTLVELHGTKGDAGTQLTDMVRKLDTIGYSTVGKNEHIETHYYKKYKEKNLDLLNFYTLVDKKSIRELLLANPDFGAYAPFNLLGFKKLPNAKGGDTTWYGHLDSDTMLDIIGEKDSNINKKFKVMVDKVDDLIQKEMKPTESKILSYDAKLPAQPLLKMVKKFNGVDDIEEFVEDFIVSHDTLFGKHNFIIAGFIDFKFEYDDMELDFEKYDAYWVSSLCHFQFSNSVFNHNEPQAAVFAPCSVYFYIPKGKNELHVGYATVENWIATTGIKDKAQLEYMQRIADDVVETFKELGFTVEDGTGGESAKAVATTRDLSTEISELKAMIKTMAKDIDELKKKEEIDSNSPSAKASTPVVVAPKVEVKKIEKPKNMVILPKKDFKSAKIVISDKVPDTISAYFLANPQTIEVLTYNLKINGFEVIATNKILKDKTVISITNEELKNTNSFLSVIHILVNGKDELRVQNPSYFGASYLQDKFKYGQFKQTKLALQKALGDMYISRDINKFSKLKDYHFMFGMPSFDDLITLKSEVKLKDKTKFAYTLSLPNGSTLIGHKMSLSNNEFLNIVNAENNAQILPYQSIVKDGKAVMLDPKYYLPLSLPLLTMTDFMKIRTIPDDIEAELKKDFK
;
A
#
# COMPACT_ATOMS: atom_id res chain seq x y z
N MET A 1 46.56 -76.19 -23.20
CA MET A 1 46.16 -74.85 -23.69
C MET A 1 45.25 -74.22 -22.65
N LYS A 2 45.46 -72.92 -22.34
CA LYS A 2 44.68 -72.07 -21.40
C LYS A 2 43.16 -72.17 -21.73
N VAL A 3 42.21 -72.00 -20.80
CA VAL A 3 41.73 -70.72 -20.25
C VAL A 3 40.73 -70.98 -19.09
N LYS A 4 40.77 -70.12 -18.06
CA LYS A 4 39.82 -70.00 -16.92
C LYS A 4 38.45 -69.44 -17.33
N THR A 5 37.37 -69.84 -16.67
CA THR A 5 36.15 -69.00 -16.45
C THR A 5 35.35 -69.60 -15.28
N ILE A 6 35.53 -69.11 -14.05
CA ILE A 6 34.78 -68.04 -13.36
C ILE A 6 33.30 -68.39 -13.13
N SER A 7 33.02 -68.66 -11.85
CA SER A 7 31.73 -68.75 -11.16
C SER A 7 30.79 -67.58 -11.50
N LYS A 8 29.49 -67.89 -11.71
CA LYS A 8 28.41 -66.91 -11.64
C LYS A 8 27.43 -67.30 -10.54
N LEU A 9 27.61 -66.65 -9.39
CA LEU A 9 26.61 -66.47 -8.35
C LEU A 9 25.50 -65.57 -8.91
N ILE A 10 24.27 -66.06 -9.00
CA ILE A 10 23.09 -65.24 -9.31
C ILE A 10 22.65 -64.59 -8.00
N ALA A 11 23.10 -63.36 -7.76
CA ALA A 11 22.50 -62.49 -6.76
C ALA A 11 21.30 -61.79 -7.41
N SER A 12 20.09 -62.17 -7.01
CA SER A 12 18.88 -61.38 -7.27
C SER A 12 18.97 -60.08 -6.50
N VAL A 13 19.46 -59.04 -7.16
CA VAL A 13 19.29 -57.65 -6.72
C VAL A 13 17.85 -57.26 -7.01
N LEU A 14 16.98 -57.29 -5.99
CA LEU A 14 15.73 -56.54 -6.03
C LEU A 14 16.11 -55.05 -6.07
N PHE A 15 16.08 -54.46 -7.25
CA PHE A 15 15.97 -53.00 -7.39
C PHE A 15 14.57 -52.62 -6.92
N THR A 16 14.43 -52.23 -5.65
CA THR A 16 13.29 -51.40 -5.23
C THR A 16 13.52 -50.02 -5.83
N LEU A 17 13.07 -49.84 -7.08
CA LEU A 17 12.80 -48.52 -7.62
C LEU A 17 11.71 -47.91 -6.74
N SER A 18 12.10 -47.11 -5.75
CA SER A 18 11.18 -46.15 -5.13
C SER A 18 10.81 -45.16 -6.22
N LEU A 19 9.71 -45.40 -6.92
CA LEU A 19 9.03 -44.37 -7.71
C LEU A 19 8.61 -43.29 -6.71
N SER A 20 9.40 -42.23 -6.58
CA SER A 20 8.93 -41.00 -5.93
C SER A 20 7.78 -40.48 -6.78
N GLN A 21 6.57 -40.50 -6.23
CA GLN A 21 5.43 -39.89 -6.89
C GLN A 21 5.67 -38.37 -6.91
N ALA A 22 5.58 -37.76 -8.10
CA ALA A 22 5.75 -36.32 -8.25
C ALA A 22 4.69 -35.58 -7.42
N GLY A 23 5.11 -34.55 -6.67
CA GLY A 23 4.21 -33.68 -5.92
C GLY A 23 3.54 -32.66 -6.84
N THR A 24 2.32 -32.22 -6.51
CA THR A 24 1.61 -31.18 -7.25
C THR A 24 1.98 -29.80 -6.69
N LEU A 25 2.52 -28.91 -7.51
CA LEU A 25 2.78 -27.52 -7.12
C LEU A 25 1.50 -26.69 -7.20
N VAL A 26 0.83 -26.70 -8.35
CA VAL A 26 -0.35 -25.89 -8.62
C VAL A 26 -1.18 -26.52 -9.73
N GLU A 27 -2.50 -26.49 -9.57
CA GLU A 27 -3.43 -26.61 -10.68
C GLU A 27 -3.75 -25.21 -11.23
N LEU A 28 -3.35 -24.94 -12.47
CA LEU A 28 -3.64 -23.69 -13.16
C LEU A 28 -4.84 -23.88 -14.08
N HIS A 29 -5.82 -23.00 -13.94
CA HIS A 29 -6.96 -22.87 -14.84
C HIS A 29 -6.69 -21.74 -15.85
N GLY A 30 -7.20 -21.90 -17.06
CA GLY A 30 -6.90 -21.02 -18.18
C GLY A 30 -8.14 -20.58 -18.95
N THR A 31 -8.20 -19.29 -19.28
CA THR A 31 -9.20 -18.72 -20.20
C THR A 31 -8.46 -18.08 -21.38
N LYS A 32 -8.81 -18.49 -22.60
CA LYS A 32 -8.22 -17.91 -23.83
C LYS A 32 -8.48 -16.41 -23.91
N GLY A 33 -7.47 -15.67 -24.35
CA GLY A 33 -7.49 -14.22 -24.45
C GLY A 33 -7.13 -13.52 -23.13
N ASP A 34 -7.55 -12.25 -23.05
CA ASP A 34 -7.43 -11.46 -21.83
C ASP A 34 -8.67 -11.68 -20.95
N ALA A 35 -8.46 -12.32 -19.81
CA ALA A 35 -9.49 -12.58 -18.81
C ALA A 35 -9.27 -11.77 -17.52
N GLY A 36 -8.41 -10.73 -17.55
CA GLY A 36 -8.08 -9.95 -16.36
C GLY A 36 -9.30 -9.30 -15.70
N THR A 37 -10.19 -8.72 -16.50
CA THR A 37 -11.42 -8.07 -15.98
C THR A 37 -12.36 -9.10 -15.34
N GLN A 38 -12.54 -10.25 -15.98
CA GLN A 38 -13.38 -11.34 -15.49
C GLN A 38 -12.83 -11.91 -14.18
N LEU A 39 -11.51 -12.04 -14.08
CA LEU A 39 -10.84 -12.48 -12.85
C LEU A 39 -11.08 -11.47 -11.72
N THR A 40 -10.92 -10.17 -11.98
CA THR A 40 -11.24 -9.11 -10.99
C THR A 40 -12.72 -9.15 -10.59
N ASP A 41 -13.64 -9.41 -11.52
CA ASP A 41 -15.07 -9.56 -11.23
C ASP A 41 -15.38 -10.79 -10.37
N MET A 42 -14.67 -11.91 -10.59
CA MET A 42 -14.79 -13.11 -9.75
C MET A 42 -14.29 -12.83 -8.34
N VAL A 43 -13.14 -12.15 -8.19
CA VAL A 43 -12.58 -11.76 -6.88
C VAL A 43 -13.54 -10.88 -6.08
N ARG A 44 -14.38 -10.07 -6.74
CA ARG A 44 -15.43 -9.29 -6.06
C ARG A 44 -16.53 -10.14 -5.41
N LYS A 45 -16.62 -11.44 -5.74
CA LYS A 45 -17.63 -12.38 -5.22
C LYS A 45 -17.10 -13.32 -4.13
N LEU A 46 -15.85 -13.15 -3.69
CA LEU A 46 -15.25 -13.99 -2.65
C LEU A 46 -16.03 -13.97 -1.32
N ASP A 47 -16.68 -12.84 -1.02
CA ASP A 47 -17.53 -12.70 0.16
C ASP A 47 -18.71 -13.69 0.17
N THR A 48 -19.24 -14.04 -1.00
CA THR A 48 -20.33 -15.02 -1.15
C THR A 48 -19.96 -16.43 -0.70
N ILE A 49 -18.66 -16.74 -0.62
CA ILE A 49 -18.14 -18.02 -0.13
C ILE A 49 -17.41 -17.89 1.23
N GLY A 50 -17.51 -16.73 1.88
CA GLY A 50 -16.91 -16.46 3.19
C GLY A 50 -15.46 -15.97 3.15
N TYR A 51 -14.91 -15.71 1.96
CA TYR A 51 -13.57 -15.17 1.79
C TYR A 51 -13.56 -13.65 1.73
N SER A 52 -12.44 -13.07 2.15
CA SER A 52 -12.11 -11.66 1.96
C SER A 52 -10.69 -11.52 1.42
N THR A 53 -10.38 -10.37 0.82
CA THR A 53 -9.03 -10.08 0.34
C THR A 53 -8.28 -9.21 1.35
N VAL A 54 -7.05 -9.61 1.72
CA VAL A 54 -6.14 -8.79 2.54
C VAL A 54 -5.42 -7.74 1.69
N GLY A 55 -5.25 -8.02 0.40
CA GLY A 55 -4.61 -7.16 -0.58
C GLY A 55 -4.95 -7.60 -2.01
N LYS A 56 -5.17 -6.61 -2.88
CA LYS A 56 -5.45 -6.77 -4.31
C LYS A 56 -4.39 -6.00 -5.09
N ASN A 57 -3.35 -6.71 -5.53
CA ASN A 57 -2.22 -6.11 -6.24
C ASN A 57 -2.34 -6.46 -7.72
N GLU A 58 -2.96 -5.58 -8.50
CA GLU A 58 -3.26 -5.78 -9.92
C GLU A 58 -2.25 -5.04 -10.81
N HIS A 59 -2.02 -5.57 -12.01
CA HIS A 59 -1.15 -4.97 -13.02
C HIS A 59 0.29 -4.72 -12.53
N ILE A 60 0.87 -5.69 -11.82
CA ILE A 60 2.23 -5.59 -11.30
C ILE A 60 3.27 -5.50 -12.42
N GLU A 61 3.00 -6.06 -13.60
CA GLU A 61 3.84 -5.89 -14.79
C GLU A 61 4.00 -4.41 -15.20
N THR A 62 2.97 -3.59 -14.96
CA THR A 62 3.03 -2.14 -15.21
C THR A 62 4.01 -1.47 -14.24
N HIS A 63 4.10 -1.94 -13.00
CA HIS A 63 5.05 -1.44 -12.01
C HIS A 63 6.48 -1.83 -12.37
N TYR A 64 6.68 -3.07 -12.84
CA TYR A 64 7.98 -3.51 -13.37
C TYR A 64 8.42 -2.64 -14.55
N TYR A 65 7.52 -2.36 -15.49
CA TYR A 65 7.84 -1.50 -16.61
C TYR A 65 8.18 -0.07 -16.17
N LYS A 66 7.42 0.51 -15.23
CA LYS A 66 7.71 1.87 -14.73
C LYS A 66 9.09 1.95 -14.09
N LYS A 67 9.45 0.96 -13.24
CA LYS A 67 10.67 0.97 -12.42
C LYS A 67 11.90 0.42 -13.14
N TYR A 68 11.80 -0.73 -13.79
CA TYR A 68 12.90 -1.46 -14.41
C TYR A 68 12.95 -1.34 -15.93
N LYS A 69 11.91 -0.76 -16.56
CA LYS A 69 11.75 -0.67 -18.03
C LYS A 69 11.64 -2.05 -18.71
N GLU A 70 11.21 -3.06 -17.97
CA GLU A 70 11.02 -4.42 -18.43
C GLU A 70 9.53 -4.76 -18.52
N LYS A 71 9.09 -5.35 -19.65
CA LYS A 71 7.71 -5.78 -19.85
C LYS A 71 7.69 -7.13 -20.57
N ASN A 72 7.68 -8.22 -19.80
CA ASN A 72 7.66 -9.60 -20.34
C ASN A 72 6.35 -10.35 -20.01
N LEU A 73 5.42 -9.67 -19.34
CA LEU A 73 4.08 -10.15 -19.05
C LEU A 73 3.05 -9.12 -19.55
N ASP A 74 1.89 -9.61 -19.96
CA ASP A 74 0.71 -8.81 -20.30
C ASP A 74 -0.16 -8.53 -19.06
N LEU A 75 -0.14 -9.45 -18.09
CA LEU A 75 -0.92 -9.38 -16.86
C LEU A 75 -0.16 -10.10 -15.74
N LEU A 76 -0.11 -9.48 -14.57
CA LEU A 76 0.32 -10.11 -13.32
C LEU A 76 -0.47 -9.52 -12.13
N ASN A 77 -1.34 -10.33 -11.55
CA ASN A 77 -2.21 -9.97 -10.44
C ASN A 77 -1.99 -10.93 -9.26
N PHE A 78 -2.02 -10.38 -8.05
CA PHE A 78 -1.96 -11.13 -6.79
C PHE A 78 -3.19 -10.76 -5.95
N TYR A 79 -3.95 -11.78 -5.57
CA TYR A 79 -5.10 -11.64 -4.67
C TYR A 79 -4.84 -12.46 -3.42
N THR A 80 -4.59 -11.78 -2.29
CA THR A 80 -4.33 -12.46 -1.01
C THR A 80 -5.65 -12.75 -0.31
N LEU A 81 -5.97 -14.02 -0.15
CA LEU A 81 -7.29 -14.51 0.23
C LEU A 81 -7.28 -15.07 1.65
N VAL A 82 -8.32 -14.76 2.42
CA VAL A 82 -8.54 -15.34 3.76
C VAL A 82 -10.01 -15.62 4.03
N ASP A 83 -10.32 -16.83 4.50
CA ASP A 83 -11.59 -17.18 5.15
C ASP A 83 -11.38 -17.14 6.67
N LYS A 84 -11.66 -15.98 7.26
CA LYS A 84 -11.36 -15.71 8.68
C LYS A 84 -12.07 -16.72 9.59
N LYS A 85 -13.30 -17.13 9.27
CA LYS A 85 -14.08 -18.05 10.12
C LYS A 85 -13.49 -19.46 10.09
N SER A 86 -13.23 -19.97 8.89
CA SER A 86 -12.74 -21.34 8.73
C SER A 86 -11.30 -21.50 9.22
N ILE A 87 -10.44 -20.50 8.98
CA ILE A 87 -9.03 -20.58 9.41
C ILE A 87 -8.85 -20.52 10.94
N ARG A 88 -9.81 -19.95 11.68
CA ARG A 88 -9.69 -19.78 13.15
C ARG A 88 -9.38 -21.08 13.87
N GLU A 89 -10.13 -22.15 13.57
CA GLU A 89 -9.91 -23.45 14.20
C GLU A 89 -8.54 -24.03 13.82
N LEU A 90 -8.10 -23.80 12.58
CA LEU A 90 -6.82 -24.28 12.08
C LEU A 90 -5.65 -23.56 12.78
N LEU A 91 -5.73 -22.24 12.95
CA LEU A 91 -4.74 -21.46 13.70
C LEU A 91 -4.69 -21.85 15.19
N LEU A 92 -5.82 -22.19 15.79
CA LEU A 92 -5.87 -22.70 17.17
C LEU A 92 -5.26 -24.10 17.28
N ALA A 93 -5.37 -24.95 16.26
CA ALA A 93 -4.72 -26.25 16.23
C ALA A 93 -3.21 -26.11 16.01
N ASN A 94 -2.81 -25.37 14.98
CA ASN A 94 -1.44 -25.19 14.55
C ASN A 94 -1.21 -23.74 14.10
N PRO A 95 -0.36 -22.95 14.80
CA PRO A 95 -0.09 -21.56 14.41
C PRO A 95 0.54 -21.45 13.02
N ASP A 96 1.16 -22.52 12.50
CA ASP A 96 1.93 -22.45 11.27
C ASP A 96 1.03 -22.34 10.01
N PHE A 97 -0.30 -22.54 10.15
CA PHE A 97 -1.28 -22.18 9.12
C PHE A 97 -1.23 -20.69 8.72
N GLY A 98 -0.66 -19.82 9.57
CA GLY A 98 -0.39 -18.42 9.22
C GLY A 98 0.51 -18.24 7.99
N ALA A 99 1.32 -19.24 7.64
CA ALA A 99 2.11 -19.23 6.41
C ALA A 99 1.26 -19.20 5.13
N TYR A 100 -0.03 -19.56 5.24
CA TYR A 100 -0.99 -19.59 4.13
C TYR A 100 -2.33 -18.92 4.49
N ALA A 101 -2.33 -18.06 5.49
CA ALA A 101 -3.49 -17.28 5.91
C ALA A 101 -3.09 -15.80 6.06
N PRO A 102 -3.17 -14.98 4.99
CA PRO A 102 -3.75 -15.30 3.68
C PRO A 102 -2.82 -16.14 2.78
N PHE A 103 -3.41 -16.84 1.80
CA PHE A 103 -2.70 -17.43 0.65
C PHE A 103 -3.01 -16.65 -0.63
N ASN A 104 -2.24 -16.86 -1.69
CA ASN A 104 -2.41 -16.13 -2.94
C ASN A 104 -3.23 -16.89 -3.99
N LEU A 105 -4.17 -16.18 -4.61
CA LEU A 105 -4.70 -16.49 -5.92
C LEU A 105 -3.94 -15.65 -6.96
N LEU A 106 -3.12 -16.33 -7.75
CA LEU A 106 -2.34 -15.74 -8.83
C LEU A 106 -3.19 -15.61 -10.09
N GLY A 107 -3.06 -14.50 -10.81
CA GLY A 107 -3.48 -14.36 -12.20
C GLY A 107 -2.32 -13.84 -13.06
N PHE A 108 -2.00 -14.50 -14.17
CA PHE A 108 -0.95 -14.02 -15.08
C PHE A 108 -1.24 -14.32 -16.55
N LYS A 109 -0.64 -13.51 -17.42
CA LYS A 109 -0.63 -13.73 -18.87
C LYS A 109 0.74 -13.35 -19.43
N LYS A 110 1.34 -14.26 -20.20
CA LYS A 110 2.59 -13.99 -20.93
C LYS A 110 2.29 -13.13 -22.16
N LEU A 111 3.30 -12.45 -22.70
CA LEU A 111 3.15 -11.67 -23.95
C LEU A 111 2.61 -12.53 -25.11
N PRO A 112 1.90 -11.96 -26.10
CA PRO A 112 1.22 -12.72 -27.15
C PRO A 112 2.15 -13.56 -28.02
N ASN A 113 3.42 -13.15 -28.15
CA ASN A 113 4.45 -13.86 -28.91
C ASN A 113 5.17 -14.96 -28.11
N ALA A 114 4.93 -15.07 -26.80
CA ALA A 114 5.49 -16.11 -25.96
C ALA A 114 4.62 -17.38 -25.98
N LYS A 115 5.24 -18.53 -25.75
CA LYS A 115 4.50 -19.81 -25.63
C LYS A 115 3.49 -19.73 -24.48
N GLY A 116 2.21 -19.95 -24.81
CA GLY A 116 1.09 -19.84 -23.86
C GLY A 116 0.65 -18.41 -23.54
N GLY A 117 1.07 -17.42 -24.33
CA GLY A 117 0.66 -16.02 -24.19
C GLY A 117 -0.73 -15.68 -24.76
N ASP A 118 -1.40 -16.66 -25.37
CA ASP A 118 -2.79 -16.57 -25.82
C ASP A 118 -3.81 -16.84 -24.71
N THR A 119 -3.35 -17.17 -23.50
CA THR A 119 -4.19 -17.62 -22.39
C THR A 119 -3.86 -16.86 -21.10
N THR A 120 -4.90 -16.39 -20.41
CA THR A 120 -4.79 -15.90 -19.04
C THR A 120 -4.89 -17.09 -18.09
N TRP A 121 -3.86 -17.31 -17.28
CA TRP A 121 -3.77 -18.39 -16.31
C TRP A 121 -4.04 -17.88 -14.89
N TYR A 122 -4.72 -18.67 -14.09
CA TYR A 122 -5.00 -18.35 -12.69
C TYR A 122 -5.07 -19.62 -11.83
N GLY A 123 -4.69 -19.49 -10.56
CA GLY A 123 -4.69 -20.58 -9.59
C GLY A 123 -3.92 -20.22 -8.32
N HIS A 124 -3.89 -21.15 -7.37
CA HIS A 124 -3.16 -20.99 -6.10
C HIS A 124 -2.27 -22.21 -5.85
N LEU A 125 -1.34 -22.09 -4.92
CA LEU A 125 -0.51 -23.22 -4.48
C LEU A 125 -1.41 -24.40 -4.05
N ASP A 126 -0.97 -25.63 -4.36
CA ASP A 126 -1.71 -26.84 -4.03
C ASP A 126 -1.83 -27.03 -2.50
N SER A 127 -3.00 -27.44 -2.04
CA SER A 127 -3.28 -27.56 -0.60
C SER A 127 -2.50 -28.68 0.07
N ASP A 128 -2.18 -29.78 -0.63
CA ASP A 128 -1.28 -30.82 -0.09
C ASP A 128 0.14 -30.30 0.04
N THR A 129 0.64 -29.56 -0.95
CA THR A 129 1.96 -28.89 -0.83
C THR A 129 2.00 -27.88 0.32
N MET A 130 0.94 -27.10 0.54
CA MET A 130 0.85 -26.20 1.70
C MET A 130 0.93 -26.97 3.03
N LEU A 131 0.17 -28.07 3.15
CA LEU A 131 0.14 -28.91 4.34
C LEU A 131 1.49 -29.59 4.61
N ASP A 132 2.15 -30.06 3.56
CA ASP A 132 3.48 -30.67 3.64
C ASP A 132 4.55 -29.65 4.09
N ILE A 133 4.45 -28.40 3.63
CA ILE A 133 5.37 -27.32 4.04
C ILE A 133 5.20 -26.94 5.51
N ILE A 134 3.96 -26.84 6.02
CA ILE A 134 3.75 -26.58 7.46
C ILE A 134 3.91 -27.84 8.33
N GLY A 135 4.04 -29.01 7.71
CA GLY A 135 4.23 -30.29 8.38
C GLY A 135 3.01 -30.75 9.19
N GLU A 136 1.79 -30.40 8.78
CA GLU A 136 0.56 -30.79 9.46
C GLU A 136 0.22 -32.27 9.21
N LYS A 137 0.00 -33.02 10.30
CA LYS A 137 -0.17 -34.47 10.28
C LYS A 137 -1.56 -34.91 10.71
N ASP A 138 -2.33 -34.04 11.35
CA ASP A 138 -3.69 -34.37 11.76
C ASP A 138 -4.61 -34.43 10.53
N SER A 139 -5.11 -35.63 10.22
CA SER A 139 -5.96 -35.86 9.05
C SER A 139 -7.28 -35.08 9.07
N ASN A 140 -7.83 -34.80 10.25
CA ASN A 140 -9.07 -34.02 10.37
C ASN A 140 -8.81 -32.54 10.10
N ILE A 141 -7.70 -32.01 10.61
CA ILE A 141 -7.26 -30.63 10.35
C ILE A 141 -6.92 -30.47 8.86
N ASN A 142 -6.17 -31.40 8.27
CA ASN A 142 -5.88 -31.43 6.84
C ASN A 142 -7.15 -31.39 5.99
N LYS A 143 -8.15 -32.22 6.33
CA LYS A 143 -9.43 -32.23 5.61
C LYS A 143 -10.16 -30.90 5.70
N LYS A 144 -10.16 -30.24 6.87
CA LYS A 144 -10.80 -28.92 7.04
C LYS A 144 -10.11 -27.85 6.23
N PHE A 145 -8.78 -27.84 6.20
CA PHE A 145 -8.01 -26.91 5.38
C PHE A 145 -8.30 -27.09 3.88
N LYS A 146 -8.29 -28.34 3.38
CA LYS A 146 -8.65 -28.63 1.99
C LYS A 146 -10.04 -28.14 1.62
N VAL A 147 -11.05 -28.48 2.43
CA VAL A 147 -12.43 -28.01 2.23
C VAL A 147 -12.53 -26.48 2.23
N MET A 148 -11.71 -25.79 3.02
CA MET A 148 -11.66 -24.33 3.01
C MET A 148 -11.14 -23.81 1.66
N VAL A 149 -10.00 -24.35 1.19
CA VAL A 149 -9.35 -24.00 -0.08
C VAL A 149 -10.24 -24.34 -1.29
N ASP A 150 -10.87 -25.51 -1.31
CA ASP A 150 -11.75 -26.00 -2.39
C ASP A 150 -12.89 -25.02 -2.72
N LYS A 151 -13.34 -24.19 -1.76
CA LYS A 151 -14.36 -23.16 -2.01
C LYS A 151 -13.91 -22.16 -3.08
N VAL A 152 -12.62 -21.82 -3.11
CA VAL A 152 -12.04 -20.92 -4.10
C VAL A 152 -12.01 -21.60 -5.47
N ASP A 153 -11.64 -22.88 -5.52
CA ASP A 153 -11.66 -23.67 -6.76
C ASP A 153 -13.07 -23.77 -7.34
N ASP A 154 -14.07 -24.07 -6.51
CA ASP A 154 -15.49 -24.10 -6.91
C ASP A 154 -15.95 -22.76 -7.48
N LEU A 155 -15.53 -21.65 -6.86
CA LEU A 155 -15.86 -20.30 -7.34
C LEU A 155 -15.18 -20.01 -8.69
N ILE A 156 -13.91 -20.41 -8.85
CA ILE A 156 -13.19 -20.29 -10.12
C ILE A 156 -13.94 -21.05 -11.22
N GLN A 157 -14.30 -22.30 -10.99
CA GLN A 157 -15.03 -23.12 -11.97
C GLN A 157 -16.36 -22.48 -12.37
N LYS A 158 -17.11 -21.99 -11.38
CA LYS A 158 -18.43 -21.39 -11.59
C LYS A 158 -18.37 -20.06 -12.35
N GLU A 159 -17.49 -19.17 -11.93
CA GLU A 159 -17.47 -17.78 -12.39
C GLU A 159 -16.58 -17.58 -13.62
N MET A 160 -15.41 -18.23 -13.66
CA MET A 160 -14.46 -18.08 -14.77
C MET A 160 -14.75 -19.02 -15.93
N LYS A 161 -15.36 -20.18 -15.67
CA LYS A 161 -15.65 -21.23 -16.66
C LYS A 161 -14.42 -21.53 -17.53
N PRO A 162 -13.32 -22.01 -16.92
CA PRO A 162 -12.05 -22.17 -17.60
C PRO A 162 -12.18 -23.05 -18.84
N THR A 163 -11.47 -22.67 -19.89
CA THR A 163 -11.42 -23.41 -21.16
C THR A 163 -10.24 -24.38 -21.22
N GLU A 164 -9.25 -24.19 -20.35
CA GLU A 164 -8.03 -24.98 -20.27
C GLU A 164 -7.65 -25.22 -18.80
N SER A 165 -6.90 -26.28 -18.54
CA SER A 165 -6.24 -26.50 -17.26
C SER A 165 -4.88 -27.19 -17.46
N LYS A 166 -3.98 -27.00 -16.50
CA LYS A 166 -2.73 -27.76 -16.43
C LYS A 166 -2.29 -27.92 -14.98
N ILE A 167 -1.75 -29.09 -14.69
CA ILE A 167 -1.13 -29.39 -13.40
C ILE A 167 0.38 -29.20 -13.56
N LEU A 168 0.96 -28.37 -12.70
CA LEU A 168 2.41 -28.27 -12.57
C LEU A 168 2.84 -29.15 -11.41
N SER A 169 3.76 -30.08 -11.69
CA SER A 169 4.29 -31.03 -10.72
C SER A 169 5.80 -30.93 -10.60
N TYR A 170 6.34 -31.45 -9.49
CA TYR A 170 7.76 -31.46 -9.19
C TYR A 170 8.19 -32.83 -8.64
N ASP A 171 9.35 -33.30 -9.07
CA ASP A 171 9.90 -34.59 -8.66
C ASP A 171 10.82 -34.48 -7.44
N ALA A 172 11.30 -33.26 -7.14
CA ALA A 172 12.20 -33.01 -6.02
C ALA A 172 11.46 -33.18 -4.69
N LYS A 173 12.17 -33.63 -3.65
CA LYS A 173 11.61 -33.56 -2.29
C LYS A 173 11.60 -32.10 -1.85
N LEU A 174 10.58 -31.72 -1.09
CA LEU A 174 10.61 -30.48 -0.32
C LEU A 174 11.88 -30.45 0.55
N PRO A 175 12.44 -29.25 0.81
CA PRO A 175 13.61 -29.11 1.67
C PRO A 175 13.36 -29.76 3.03
N ALA A 176 14.41 -30.28 3.66
CA ALA A 176 14.32 -30.93 4.97
C ALA A 176 13.72 -30.00 6.05
N GLN A 177 13.81 -28.69 5.82
CA GLN A 177 13.28 -27.63 6.66
C GLN A 177 12.50 -26.62 5.80
N PRO A 178 11.23 -26.92 5.48
CA PRO A 178 10.41 -26.11 4.59
C PRO A 178 9.85 -24.86 5.27
N LEU A 179 9.94 -24.78 6.59
CA LEU A 179 9.46 -23.65 7.39
C LEU A 179 10.61 -23.07 8.21
N LEU A 180 10.79 -21.75 8.17
CA LEU A 180 11.63 -21.05 9.13
C LEU A 180 10.76 -20.67 10.33
N LYS A 181 11.26 -20.92 11.55
CA LYS A 181 10.68 -20.40 12.78
C LYS A 181 11.76 -19.69 13.58
N MET A 182 11.41 -18.54 14.15
CA MET A 182 12.31 -17.80 15.01
C MET A 182 11.53 -17.26 16.22
N VAL A 183 12.24 -17.05 17.32
CA VAL A 183 11.67 -16.55 18.57
C VAL A 183 12.48 -15.37 19.11
N LYS A 184 11.77 -14.36 19.59
CA LYS A 184 12.29 -13.22 20.34
C LYS A 184 11.68 -13.25 21.74
N LYS A 185 12.52 -13.37 22.76
CA LYS A 185 12.09 -13.23 24.16
C LYS A 185 12.07 -11.77 24.55
N PHE A 186 11.08 -11.36 25.32
CA PHE A 186 10.97 -10.02 25.86
C PHE A 186 10.64 -10.07 27.37
N ASN A 187 10.82 -8.95 28.06
CA ASN A 187 10.45 -8.85 29.47
C ASN A 187 8.93 -8.70 29.61
N GLY A 188 8.37 -8.85 30.81
CA GLY A 188 6.96 -8.52 31.02
C GLY A 188 6.67 -7.08 30.59
N VAL A 189 5.59 -6.91 29.83
CA VAL A 189 5.08 -5.61 29.38
C VAL A 189 3.76 -5.33 30.08
N ASP A 190 3.52 -4.06 30.40
CA ASP A 190 2.27 -3.65 31.06
C ASP A 190 1.09 -3.67 30.09
N ASP A 191 1.36 -3.38 28.81
CA ASP A 191 0.39 -3.41 27.71
C ASP A 191 0.97 -4.21 26.53
N ILE A 192 0.32 -5.33 26.20
CA ILE A 192 0.75 -6.20 25.11
C ILE A 192 0.39 -5.62 23.74
N GLU A 193 -0.70 -4.85 23.65
CA GLU A 193 -1.14 -4.22 22.40
C GLU A 193 -0.14 -3.13 22.01
N GLU A 194 0.26 -2.28 22.94
CA GLU A 194 1.30 -1.25 22.71
C GLU A 194 2.63 -1.89 22.28
N PHE A 195 3.04 -2.98 22.92
CA PHE A 195 4.24 -3.72 22.52
C PHE A 195 4.16 -4.25 21.08
N VAL A 196 3.01 -4.80 20.69
CA VAL A 196 2.78 -5.32 19.34
C VAL A 196 2.78 -4.19 18.31
N GLU A 197 2.14 -3.06 18.59
CA GLU A 197 2.13 -1.89 17.71
C GLU A 197 3.56 -1.33 17.50
N ASP A 198 4.33 -1.16 18.57
CA ASP A 198 5.73 -0.72 18.50
C ASP A 198 6.61 -1.71 17.73
N PHE A 199 6.35 -3.01 17.91
CA PHE A 199 7.04 -4.04 17.16
C PHE A 199 6.71 -3.96 15.66
N ILE A 200 5.44 -3.83 15.28
CA ILE A 200 5.00 -3.72 13.88
C ILE A 200 5.68 -2.52 13.21
N VAL A 201 5.70 -1.35 13.87
CA VAL A 201 6.39 -0.16 13.35
C VAL A 201 7.89 -0.41 13.16
N SER A 202 8.54 -1.07 14.12
CA SER A 202 9.96 -1.39 14.07
C SER A 202 10.28 -2.39 12.96
N HIS A 203 9.46 -3.43 12.83
CA HIS A 203 9.52 -4.43 11.77
C HIS A 203 9.40 -3.78 10.40
N ASP A 204 8.31 -3.03 10.16
CA ASP A 204 8.04 -2.41 8.85
C ASP A 204 9.12 -1.40 8.47
N THR A 205 9.59 -0.61 9.44
CA THR A 205 10.68 0.35 9.23
C THR A 205 11.98 -0.36 8.83
N LEU A 206 12.33 -1.46 9.51
CA LEU A 206 13.59 -2.15 9.24
C LEU A 206 13.52 -2.89 7.90
N PHE A 207 12.47 -3.67 7.65
CA PHE A 207 12.26 -4.34 6.37
C PHE A 207 12.23 -3.35 5.20
N GLY A 208 11.63 -2.17 5.39
CA GLY A 208 11.68 -1.06 4.45
C GLY A 208 13.12 -0.58 4.12
N LYS A 209 14.01 -0.50 5.12
CA LYS A 209 15.44 -0.18 4.89
C LYS A 209 16.16 -1.24 4.06
N HIS A 210 15.75 -2.50 4.18
CA HIS A 210 16.23 -3.62 3.36
C HIS A 210 15.45 -3.80 2.05
N ASN A 211 14.70 -2.78 1.62
CA ASN A 211 13.93 -2.72 0.36
C ASN A 211 12.75 -3.71 0.25
N PHE A 212 12.30 -4.28 1.37
CA PHE A 212 11.03 -5.01 1.44
C PHE A 212 9.86 -4.05 1.65
N ILE A 213 8.70 -4.37 1.08
CA ILE A 213 7.42 -3.72 1.34
C ILE A 213 6.50 -4.69 2.09
N ILE A 214 5.55 -4.14 2.85
CA ILE A 214 4.41 -4.91 3.37
C ILE A 214 3.26 -4.77 2.36
N ALA A 215 3.03 -5.82 1.58
CA ALA A 215 2.02 -5.85 0.50
C ALA A 215 0.62 -6.24 0.98
N GLY A 216 0.47 -6.54 2.26
CA GLY A 216 -0.77 -6.95 2.92
C GLY A 216 -0.53 -7.19 4.40
N PHE A 217 -1.56 -6.97 5.22
CA PHE A 217 -1.49 -7.11 6.67
C PHE A 217 -2.85 -7.54 7.21
N ILE A 218 -2.87 -8.52 8.11
CA ILE A 218 -4.06 -8.91 8.87
C ILE A 218 -3.69 -9.24 10.31
N ASP A 219 -4.40 -8.65 11.26
CA ASP A 219 -4.32 -8.99 12.68
C ASP A 219 -5.48 -9.92 13.03
N PHE A 220 -5.21 -11.21 13.22
CA PHE A 220 -6.24 -12.19 13.52
C PHE A 220 -6.79 -12.04 14.94
N LYS A 221 -5.98 -11.60 15.91
CA LYS A 221 -6.47 -11.40 17.28
C LYS A 221 -7.51 -10.28 17.28
N PHE A 222 -7.17 -9.14 16.66
CA PHE A 222 -8.09 -8.03 16.47
C PHE A 222 -9.35 -8.45 15.70
N GLU A 223 -9.20 -9.14 14.56
CA GLU A 223 -10.34 -9.54 13.73
C GLU A 223 -11.29 -10.52 14.45
N TYR A 224 -10.76 -11.41 15.30
CA TYR A 224 -11.61 -12.31 16.08
C TYR A 224 -12.27 -11.64 17.27
N ASP A 225 -11.61 -10.70 17.92
CA ASP A 225 -12.21 -9.89 18.98
C ASP A 225 -13.38 -9.04 18.42
N ASP A 226 -13.21 -8.40 17.25
CA ASP A 226 -14.27 -7.67 16.53
C ASP A 226 -15.44 -8.58 16.12
N MET A 227 -15.16 -9.86 15.85
CA MET A 227 -16.17 -10.85 15.49
C MET A 227 -16.82 -11.54 16.69
N GLU A 228 -16.43 -11.17 17.92
CA GLU A 228 -16.82 -11.83 19.17
C GLU A 228 -16.51 -13.35 19.17
N LEU A 229 -15.40 -13.73 18.54
CA LEU A 229 -14.92 -15.11 18.47
C LEU A 229 -13.73 -15.29 19.40
N ASP A 230 -13.82 -16.26 20.29
CA ASP A 230 -12.74 -16.64 21.22
C ASP A 230 -11.41 -16.89 20.46
N PHE A 231 -10.30 -16.29 20.85
CA PHE A 231 -8.99 -16.62 20.25
C PHE A 231 -7.89 -16.64 21.30
N GLU A 232 -8.26 -17.13 22.48
CA GLU A 232 -7.55 -16.93 23.74
C GLU A 232 -6.26 -17.74 23.90
N LYS A 233 -5.90 -18.57 22.89
CA LYS A 233 -4.62 -19.28 22.85
C LYS A 233 -3.44 -18.33 22.61
N TYR A 234 -3.70 -17.15 22.05
CA TYR A 234 -2.70 -16.16 21.70
C TYR A 234 -3.05 -14.80 22.32
N ASP A 235 -2.07 -14.13 22.90
CA ASP A 235 -2.20 -12.73 23.32
C ASP A 235 -2.12 -11.79 22.10
N ALA A 236 -1.45 -12.22 21.03
CA ALA A 236 -1.43 -11.54 19.73
C ALA A 236 -1.20 -12.55 18.61
N TYR A 237 -1.77 -12.30 17.44
CA TYR A 237 -1.51 -13.09 16.24
C TYR A 237 -1.79 -12.24 14.99
N TRP A 238 -0.78 -12.00 14.16
CA TRP A 238 -0.95 -11.26 12.91
C TRP A 238 -0.07 -11.83 11.80
N VAL A 239 -0.38 -11.46 10.55
CA VAL A 239 0.36 -11.87 9.36
C VAL A 239 0.66 -10.66 8.50
N SER A 240 1.93 -10.53 8.15
CA SER A 240 2.45 -9.52 7.23
C SER A 240 2.91 -10.17 5.94
N SER A 241 2.41 -9.68 4.81
CA SER A 241 2.76 -10.17 3.47
C SER A 241 3.99 -9.43 2.95
N LEU A 242 5.18 -10.03 3.08
CA LEU A 242 6.42 -9.43 2.58
C LEU A 242 6.50 -9.52 1.06
N CYS A 243 6.96 -8.42 0.43
CA CYS A 243 7.27 -8.37 -0.99
C CYS A 243 8.58 -7.60 -1.22
N HIS A 244 9.34 -8.02 -2.22
CA HIS A 244 10.56 -7.34 -2.65
C HIS A 244 10.51 -7.16 -4.17
N PHE A 245 10.27 -5.94 -4.66
CA PHE A 245 9.98 -5.69 -6.07
C PHE A 245 11.07 -6.19 -7.04
N GLN A 246 12.34 -6.07 -6.68
CA GLN A 246 13.44 -6.51 -7.54
C GLN A 246 13.47 -8.04 -7.66
N PHE A 247 13.40 -8.75 -6.53
CA PHE A 247 13.19 -10.20 -6.47
C PHE A 247 11.98 -10.62 -7.31
N SER A 248 10.81 -10.03 -7.04
CA SER A 248 9.55 -10.29 -7.75
C SER A 248 9.68 -10.11 -9.28
N ASN A 249 10.33 -9.04 -9.74
CA ASN A 249 10.63 -8.83 -11.15
C ASN A 249 11.59 -9.89 -11.71
N SER A 250 12.70 -10.16 -11.00
CA SER A 250 13.74 -11.11 -11.42
C SER A 250 13.27 -12.56 -11.49
N VAL A 251 12.14 -12.91 -10.85
CA VAL A 251 11.55 -14.24 -10.93
C VAL A 251 10.38 -14.24 -11.91
N PHE A 252 9.33 -13.47 -11.61
CA PHE A 252 8.04 -13.63 -12.31
C PHE A 252 8.05 -13.04 -13.72
N ASN A 253 8.72 -11.89 -13.89
CA ASN A 253 8.85 -11.25 -15.20
C ASN A 253 9.94 -11.93 -16.06
N HIS A 254 10.68 -12.90 -15.51
CA HIS A 254 11.82 -13.57 -16.17
C HIS A 254 11.50 -15.07 -16.35
N ASN A 255 10.48 -15.34 -17.17
CA ASN A 255 10.01 -16.66 -17.64
C ASN A 255 9.22 -17.53 -16.66
N GLU A 256 9.22 -17.22 -15.37
CA GLU A 256 8.68 -18.09 -14.31
C GLU A 256 7.50 -17.44 -13.54
N PRO A 257 6.47 -16.88 -14.22
CA PRO A 257 5.36 -16.23 -13.54
C PRO A 257 4.56 -17.19 -12.65
N GLN A 258 4.56 -18.50 -12.93
CA GLN A 258 3.89 -19.48 -12.09
C GLN A 258 4.50 -19.59 -10.69
N ALA A 259 5.77 -19.22 -10.49
CA ALA A 259 6.38 -19.21 -9.16
C ALA A 259 5.70 -18.22 -8.21
N ALA A 260 4.95 -17.25 -8.75
CA ALA A 260 4.20 -16.26 -8.00
C ALA A 260 3.04 -16.82 -7.16
N VAL A 261 2.71 -18.12 -7.29
CA VAL A 261 1.74 -18.79 -6.40
C VAL A 261 2.18 -18.78 -4.94
N PHE A 262 3.49 -18.66 -4.69
CA PHE A 262 4.06 -18.54 -3.35
C PHE A 262 4.12 -17.09 -2.82
N ALA A 263 3.86 -16.09 -3.67
CA ALA A 263 3.88 -14.68 -3.30
C ALA A 263 2.47 -14.15 -3.02
N PRO A 264 2.29 -13.13 -2.15
CA PRO A 264 3.34 -12.56 -1.32
C PRO A 264 3.75 -13.52 -0.19
N CYS A 265 4.96 -13.33 0.32
CA CYS A 265 5.50 -14.20 1.37
C CYS A 265 4.80 -13.87 2.69
N SER A 266 3.80 -14.67 3.08
CA SER A 266 3.12 -14.52 4.37
C SER A 266 4.08 -14.86 5.51
N VAL A 267 4.40 -13.84 6.31
CA VAL A 267 5.15 -13.97 7.56
C VAL A 267 4.16 -13.82 8.71
N TYR A 268 3.97 -14.89 9.47
CA TYR A 268 3.07 -14.89 10.61
C TYR A 268 3.83 -14.68 11.91
N PHE A 269 3.18 -13.96 12.82
CA PHE A 269 3.69 -13.65 14.14
C PHE A 269 2.65 -14.02 15.17
N TYR A 270 3.10 -14.53 16.32
CA TYR A 270 2.20 -14.79 17.44
C TYR A 270 2.90 -14.72 18.78
N ILE A 271 2.13 -14.37 19.80
CA ILE A 271 2.52 -14.40 21.20
C ILE A 271 1.58 -15.40 21.88
N PRO A 272 2.06 -16.58 22.32
CA PRO A 272 1.23 -17.52 23.06
C PRO A 272 0.72 -16.90 24.35
N LYS A 273 -0.50 -17.25 24.77
CA LYS A 273 -1.14 -16.66 25.94
C LYS A 273 -0.25 -16.72 27.19
N GLY A 274 0.01 -15.57 27.80
CA GLY A 274 0.80 -15.41 29.01
C GLY A 274 2.29 -15.75 28.84
N LYS A 275 2.81 -15.74 27.61
CA LYS A 275 4.23 -15.97 27.32
C LYS A 275 4.85 -14.70 26.79
N ASN A 276 6.01 -14.33 27.33
CA ASN A 276 6.80 -13.19 26.81
C ASN A 276 7.74 -13.65 25.69
N GLU A 277 7.18 -14.37 24.72
CA GLU A 277 7.90 -14.95 23.59
C GLU A 277 7.13 -14.58 22.31
N LEU A 278 7.72 -13.73 21.49
CA LEU A 278 7.22 -13.37 20.18
C LEU A 278 7.81 -14.36 19.17
N HIS A 279 6.95 -15.17 18.58
CA HIS A 279 7.33 -16.12 17.55
C HIS A 279 7.04 -15.52 16.17
N VAL A 280 7.89 -15.86 15.21
CA VAL A 280 7.71 -15.57 13.79
C VAL A 280 7.95 -16.83 12.98
N GLY A 281 7.19 -17.01 11.90
CA GLY A 281 7.53 -18.02 10.91
C GLY A 281 7.08 -17.67 9.50
N TYR A 282 7.70 -18.32 8.52
CA TYR A 282 7.32 -18.21 7.11
C TYR A 282 7.85 -19.40 6.29
N ALA A 283 7.15 -19.69 5.18
CA ALA A 283 7.57 -20.73 4.24
C ALA A 283 8.82 -20.29 3.47
N THR A 284 9.87 -21.10 3.52
CA THR A 284 11.19 -20.71 3.00
C THR A 284 11.24 -20.62 1.47
N VAL A 285 12.18 -19.83 0.95
CA VAL A 285 12.40 -19.67 -0.50
C VAL A 285 12.93 -20.97 -1.11
N GLU A 286 13.58 -21.82 -0.31
CA GLU A 286 14.03 -23.15 -0.71
C GLU A 286 12.87 -24.04 -1.19
N ASN A 287 11.64 -23.83 -0.70
CA ASN A 287 10.45 -24.50 -1.25
C ASN A 287 10.23 -24.10 -2.71
N TRP A 288 10.43 -22.84 -3.06
CA TRP A 288 10.28 -22.34 -4.43
C TRP A 288 11.32 -22.99 -5.32
N ILE A 289 12.58 -22.99 -4.87
CA ILE A 289 13.71 -23.57 -5.58
C ILE A 289 13.46 -25.06 -5.86
N ALA A 290 12.97 -25.81 -4.87
CA ALA A 290 12.70 -27.23 -5.02
C ALA A 290 11.53 -27.54 -5.96
N THR A 291 10.51 -26.68 -6.02
CA THR A 291 9.22 -27.04 -6.64
C THR A 291 8.94 -26.35 -7.98
N THR A 292 9.57 -25.21 -8.27
CA THR A 292 9.28 -24.42 -9.48
C THR A 292 10.04 -24.86 -10.72
N GLY A 293 11.10 -25.65 -10.56
CA GLY A 293 11.95 -26.13 -11.65
C GLY A 293 12.91 -25.09 -12.22
N ILE A 294 13.11 -23.96 -11.52
CA ILE A 294 14.07 -22.92 -11.86
C ILE A 294 15.49 -23.50 -11.88
N LYS A 295 16.24 -23.24 -12.97
CA LYS A 295 17.60 -23.77 -13.17
C LYS A 295 18.66 -22.70 -13.39
N ASP A 296 18.26 -21.46 -13.60
CA ASP A 296 19.21 -20.37 -13.81
C ASP A 296 20.00 -20.11 -12.51
N LYS A 297 21.32 -20.27 -12.57
CA LYS A 297 22.16 -20.22 -11.37
C LYS A 297 22.15 -18.84 -10.72
N ALA A 298 22.19 -17.78 -11.52
CA ALA A 298 22.22 -16.41 -10.98
C ALA A 298 20.88 -16.06 -10.32
N GLN A 299 19.76 -16.53 -10.89
CA GLN A 299 18.45 -16.42 -10.29
C GLN A 299 18.37 -17.18 -8.96
N LEU A 300 18.84 -18.43 -8.92
CA LEU A 300 18.88 -19.24 -7.68
C LEU A 300 19.74 -18.61 -6.58
N GLU A 301 20.94 -18.13 -6.93
CA GLU A 301 21.83 -17.43 -5.99
C GLU A 301 21.18 -16.16 -5.45
N TYR A 302 20.49 -15.39 -6.31
CA TYR A 302 19.77 -14.21 -5.87
C TYR A 302 18.58 -14.55 -4.97
N MET A 303 17.83 -15.61 -5.29
CA MET A 303 16.74 -16.09 -4.45
C MET A 303 17.24 -16.48 -3.06
N GLN A 304 18.38 -17.17 -2.99
CA GLN A 304 19.02 -17.54 -1.73
C GLN A 304 19.47 -16.31 -0.94
N ARG A 305 20.08 -15.32 -1.59
CA ARG A 305 20.50 -14.06 -0.94
C ARG A 305 19.32 -13.31 -0.32
N ILE A 306 18.18 -13.25 -1.00
CA ILE A 306 16.98 -12.58 -0.45
C ILE A 306 16.43 -13.36 0.76
N ALA A 307 16.45 -14.69 0.73
CA ALA A 307 16.06 -15.50 1.88
C ALA A 307 16.98 -15.23 3.09
N ASP A 308 18.28 -15.17 2.83
CA ASP A 308 19.33 -14.81 3.78
C ASP A 308 19.12 -13.41 4.39
N ASP A 309 18.77 -12.41 3.58
CA ASP A 309 18.50 -11.04 4.04
C ASP A 309 17.28 -10.98 4.98
N VAL A 310 16.24 -11.78 4.71
CA VAL A 310 15.07 -11.88 5.62
C VAL A 310 15.49 -12.42 6.99
N VAL A 311 16.29 -13.49 7.01
CA VAL A 311 16.79 -14.09 8.26
C VAL A 311 17.64 -13.11 9.05
N GLU A 312 18.57 -12.40 8.40
CA GLU A 312 19.42 -11.41 9.07
C GLU A 312 18.61 -10.21 9.59
N THR A 313 17.63 -9.74 8.81
CA THR A 313 16.73 -8.65 9.24
C THR A 313 15.95 -9.03 10.51
N PHE A 314 15.49 -10.28 10.62
CA PHE A 314 14.87 -10.75 11.86
C PHE A 314 15.84 -10.86 13.03
N LYS A 315 17.09 -11.26 12.80
CA LYS A 315 18.12 -11.25 13.85
C LYS A 315 18.40 -9.83 14.35
N GLU A 316 18.43 -8.85 13.46
CA GLU A 316 18.54 -7.43 13.84
C GLU A 316 17.37 -6.96 14.71
N LEU A 317 16.17 -7.53 14.51
CA LEU A 317 15.00 -7.30 15.38
C LEU A 317 15.08 -8.07 16.71
N GLY A 318 16.11 -8.89 16.93
CA GLY A 318 16.34 -9.63 18.17
C GLY A 318 15.76 -11.05 18.17
N PHE A 319 15.44 -11.61 17.01
CA PHE A 319 15.00 -13.00 16.91
C PHE A 319 16.18 -13.98 16.85
N THR A 320 15.91 -15.20 17.30
CA THR A 320 16.82 -16.35 17.20
C THR A 320 16.11 -17.50 16.50
N VAL A 321 16.80 -18.22 15.61
CA VAL A 321 16.22 -19.35 14.88
C VAL A 321 15.88 -20.49 15.84
N GLU A 322 14.69 -21.07 15.70
CA GLU A 322 14.29 -22.25 16.49
C GLU A 322 14.97 -23.51 15.97
N ASP A 323 15.40 -24.38 16.90
CA ASP A 323 16.11 -25.62 16.58
C ASP A 323 15.33 -26.51 15.61
N GLY A 324 16.02 -26.98 14.57
CA GLY A 324 15.41 -27.87 13.59
C GLY A 324 14.35 -27.19 12.73
N THR A 325 14.52 -25.90 12.43
CA THR A 325 13.75 -25.13 11.45
C THR A 325 14.69 -24.31 10.56
N GLY A 326 14.20 -23.81 9.42
CA GLY A 326 14.97 -22.96 8.49
C GLY A 326 15.78 -23.71 7.44
N GLY A 327 15.81 -23.15 6.21
CA GLY A 327 16.47 -23.72 5.03
C GLY A 327 18.00 -23.78 5.11
N GLU A 328 18.67 -24.09 3.99
CA GLU A 328 20.14 -24.12 3.92
C GLU A 328 20.76 -22.77 4.30
N SER A 329 20.07 -21.67 4.02
CA SER A 329 20.31 -20.30 4.52
C SER A 329 20.57 -20.24 6.03
N ALA A 330 19.68 -20.81 6.84
CA ALA A 330 19.76 -20.74 8.30
C ALA A 330 20.98 -21.47 8.88
N LYS A 331 21.52 -22.47 8.15
CA LYS A 331 22.74 -23.21 8.55
C LYS A 331 24.03 -22.52 8.13
N ALA A 332 24.02 -21.71 7.07
CA ALA A 332 25.21 -21.03 6.55
C ALA A 332 25.73 -19.90 7.46
N VAL A 333 24.91 -19.40 8.38
CA VAL A 333 25.25 -18.25 9.24
C VAL A 333 26.17 -18.59 10.43
N ALA A 334 26.71 -19.81 10.51
CA ALA A 334 27.78 -20.14 11.45
C ALA A 334 29.19 -19.73 10.96
N THR A 335 29.32 -19.19 9.74
CA THR A 335 30.59 -18.72 9.19
C THR A 335 30.47 -17.30 8.65
N THR A 336 31.29 -16.40 9.19
CA THR A 336 31.38 -14.96 8.89
C THR A 336 31.42 -14.67 7.38
N ARG A 337 30.47 -13.88 6.87
CA ARG A 337 30.43 -13.36 5.49
C ARG A 337 31.65 -12.48 5.20
N ASP A 338 32.30 -12.72 4.06
CA ASP A 338 33.43 -11.93 3.56
C ASP A 338 32.96 -10.72 2.73
N LEU A 339 32.75 -9.61 3.44
CA LEU A 339 32.41 -8.29 2.90
C LEU A 339 33.36 -7.79 1.79
N SER A 340 34.56 -8.35 1.67
CA SER A 340 35.53 -7.91 0.66
C SER A 340 35.16 -8.36 -0.76
N THR A 341 34.49 -9.51 -0.88
CA THR A 341 34.07 -10.07 -2.16
C THR A 341 32.88 -9.28 -2.74
N GLU A 342 31.89 -8.93 -1.91
CA GLU A 342 30.73 -8.11 -2.32
C GLU A 342 31.14 -6.70 -2.77
N ILE A 343 32.08 -6.06 -2.08
CA ILE A 343 32.59 -4.74 -2.47
C ILE A 343 33.30 -4.80 -3.83
N SER A 344 33.95 -5.92 -4.16
CA SER A 344 34.63 -6.12 -5.44
C SER A 344 33.62 -6.25 -6.59
N GLU A 345 32.54 -7.02 -6.38
CA GLU A 345 31.48 -7.22 -7.37
C GLU A 345 30.66 -5.94 -7.61
N LEU A 346 30.35 -5.19 -6.55
CA LEU A 346 29.67 -3.89 -6.68
C LEU A 346 30.50 -2.89 -7.49
N LYS A 347 31.83 -2.86 -7.27
CA LYS A 347 32.75 -2.00 -8.03
C LYS A 347 32.82 -2.40 -9.49
N ALA A 348 32.73 -3.69 -9.80
CA ALA A 348 32.70 -4.18 -11.18
C ALA A 348 31.40 -3.74 -11.89
N MET A 349 30.25 -3.85 -11.22
CA MET A 349 28.96 -3.38 -11.77
C MET A 349 28.93 -1.87 -12.01
N ILE A 350 29.40 -1.07 -11.04
CA ILE A 350 29.48 0.40 -11.19
C ILE A 350 30.33 0.79 -12.39
N LYS A 351 31.42 0.06 -12.66
CA LYS A 351 32.31 0.29 -13.80
C LYS A 351 31.63 -0.01 -15.13
N THR A 352 30.80 -1.06 -15.20
CA THR A 352 30.02 -1.39 -16.40
C THR A 352 28.95 -0.32 -16.66
N MET A 353 28.21 0.09 -15.63
CA MET A 353 27.17 1.12 -15.75
C MET A 353 27.74 2.48 -16.18
N ALA A 354 28.91 2.86 -15.68
CA ALA A 354 29.59 4.10 -16.11
C ALA A 354 29.95 4.07 -17.59
N LYS A 355 30.31 2.90 -18.13
CA LYS A 355 30.65 2.71 -19.53
C LYS A 355 29.43 2.84 -20.44
N ASP A 356 28.30 2.29 -20.01
CA ASP A 356 27.03 2.36 -20.74
C ASP A 356 26.48 3.81 -20.78
N ILE A 357 26.67 4.58 -19.71
CA ILE A 357 26.29 6.01 -19.64
C ILE A 357 27.13 6.85 -20.61
N ASP A 358 28.43 6.58 -20.74
CA ASP A 358 29.30 7.28 -21.68
C ASP A 358 29.00 6.95 -23.15
N GLU A 359 28.52 5.74 -23.43
CA GLU A 359 28.06 5.36 -24.77
C GLU A 359 26.72 6.01 -25.14
N LEU A 360 25.83 6.24 -24.17
CA LEU A 360 24.55 6.94 -24.38
C LEU A 360 24.75 8.44 -24.64
N LYS A 361 25.66 9.11 -23.93
CA LYS A 361 25.97 10.53 -24.15
C LYS A 361 26.53 10.81 -25.54
N LYS A 362 27.30 9.88 -26.11
CA LYS A 362 27.82 10.00 -27.49
C LYS A 362 26.75 9.87 -28.57
N LYS A 363 25.57 9.33 -28.25
CA LYS A 363 24.45 9.22 -29.20
C LYS A 363 23.53 10.45 -29.21
N GLU A 364 23.49 11.24 -28.15
CA GLU A 364 22.65 12.45 -28.07
C GLU A 364 23.26 13.69 -28.75
N GLU A 365 24.57 13.72 -29.01
CA GLU A 365 25.26 14.88 -29.64
C GLU A 365 25.05 15.02 -31.17
N ILE A 366 24.34 14.09 -31.84
CA ILE A 366 24.20 14.10 -33.30
C ILE A 366 22.88 14.75 -33.79
N ASP A 367 21.90 15.02 -32.94
CA ASP A 367 20.52 15.33 -33.40
C ASP A 367 19.95 16.71 -33.03
N SER A 368 20.79 17.72 -32.72
CA SER A 368 20.29 19.09 -32.47
C SER A 368 21.01 20.15 -33.31
N ASN A 369 20.54 20.37 -34.54
CA ASN A 369 21.00 21.47 -35.40
C ASN A 369 19.83 22.16 -36.15
N SER A 370 19.02 22.99 -35.47
CA SER A 370 18.28 24.15 -36.07
C SER A 370 17.40 24.93 -35.06
N PRO A 371 17.00 26.20 -35.33
CA PRO A 371 17.31 27.30 -34.42
C PRO A 371 16.12 27.89 -33.63
N SER A 372 16.49 28.45 -32.48
CA SER A 372 15.68 29.21 -31.53
C SER A 372 15.07 30.48 -32.13
N ALA A 373 13.74 30.63 -31.99
CA ALA A 373 13.02 31.88 -32.18
C ALA A 373 12.80 32.57 -30.82
N LYS A 374 13.24 33.83 -30.73
CA LYS A 374 13.05 34.75 -29.60
C LYS A 374 11.57 35.03 -29.36
N ALA A 375 11.14 34.95 -28.10
CA ALA A 375 9.85 35.49 -27.65
C ALA A 375 10.08 36.51 -26.54
N SER A 376 9.71 37.75 -26.84
CA SER A 376 9.67 38.94 -25.99
C SER A 376 8.58 38.82 -24.93
N THR A 377 8.92 39.12 -23.67
CA THR A 377 7.98 39.38 -22.57
C THR A 377 7.17 40.66 -22.80
N PRO A 378 5.83 40.63 -22.65
CA PRO A 378 5.05 41.82 -22.31
C PRO A 378 4.75 41.84 -20.81
N VAL A 379 5.15 42.93 -20.18
CA VAL A 379 4.63 43.38 -18.88
C VAL A 379 3.15 43.71 -19.06
N VAL A 380 2.26 43.02 -18.35
CA VAL A 380 0.83 43.37 -18.31
C VAL A 380 0.45 43.77 -16.89
N VAL A 381 -0.05 45.00 -16.81
CA VAL A 381 -0.49 45.75 -15.65
C VAL A 381 -1.66 45.07 -14.96
N ALA A 382 -1.61 45.00 -13.63
CA ALA A 382 -2.66 44.46 -12.78
C ALA A 382 -3.98 45.24 -12.91
N PRO A 383 -5.13 44.59 -13.14
CA PRO A 383 -6.44 45.23 -13.03
C PRO A 383 -6.79 45.46 -11.56
N LYS A 384 -7.15 46.69 -11.21
CA LYS A 384 -7.84 47.02 -9.95
C LYS A 384 -9.24 46.41 -9.99
N VAL A 385 -9.52 45.48 -9.09
CA VAL A 385 -10.87 44.96 -8.85
C VAL A 385 -11.63 45.96 -7.97
N GLU A 386 -12.77 46.46 -8.48
CA GLU A 386 -13.74 47.24 -7.71
C GLU A 386 -14.36 46.37 -6.60
N VAL A 387 -14.15 46.78 -5.35
CA VAL A 387 -14.76 46.15 -4.18
C VAL A 387 -16.22 46.60 -4.08
N LYS A 388 -17.16 45.73 -4.44
CA LYS A 388 -18.57 45.86 -4.01
C LYS A 388 -18.58 45.99 -2.48
N LYS A 389 -19.23 47.02 -1.93
CA LYS A 389 -19.39 47.19 -0.47
C LYS A 389 -19.98 45.90 0.14
N ILE A 390 -19.16 45.18 0.90
CA ILE A 390 -19.60 44.02 1.67
C ILE A 390 -20.32 44.58 2.90
N GLU A 391 -21.65 44.41 2.96
CA GLU A 391 -22.44 44.86 4.10
C GLU A 391 -22.06 44.06 5.36
N LYS A 392 -21.82 44.79 6.46
CA LYS A 392 -21.53 44.20 7.76
C LYS A 392 -22.80 43.54 8.34
N PRO A 393 -22.72 42.31 8.89
CA PRO A 393 -23.86 41.68 9.56
C PRO A 393 -24.44 42.58 10.66
N LYS A 394 -25.77 42.75 10.67
CA LYS A 394 -26.47 43.67 11.58
C LYS A 394 -26.35 43.26 13.07
N ASN A 395 -26.20 41.96 13.35
CA ASN A 395 -25.97 41.41 14.69
C ASN A 395 -24.75 40.46 14.66
N MET A 396 -23.56 40.95 15.02
CA MET A 396 -22.38 40.10 15.20
C MET A 396 -22.43 39.42 16.55
N VAL A 397 -22.73 38.11 16.58
CA VAL A 397 -22.61 37.29 17.78
C VAL A 397 -21.13 36.99 18.02
N ILE A 398 -20.58 37.48 19.13
CA ILE A 398 -19.21 37.20 19.55
C ILE A 398 -19.23 35.96 20.43
N LEU A 399 -18.51 34.92 20.02
CA LEU A 399 -18.35 33.70 20.81
C LEU A 399 -17.24 33.88 21.86
N PRO A 400 -17.34 33.19 23.02
CA PRO A 400 -16.27 33.19 24.02
C PRO A 400 -14.93 32.76 23.41
N LYS A 401 -13.84 33.39 23.85
CA LYS A 401 -12.49 32.97 23.46
C LYS A 401 -12.14 31.65 24.13
N LYS A 402 -11.43 30.79 23.40
CA LYS A 402 -10.81 29.56 23.92
C LYS A 402 -9.37 29.87 24.31
N ASP A 403 -8.93 29.31 25.42
CA ASP A 403 -7.53 29.35 25.82
C ASP A 403 -6.75 28.21 25.14
N PHE A 404 -5.79 28.56 24.29
CA PHE A 404 -5.01 27.60 23.51
C PHE A 404 -3.67 27.33 24.20
N LYS A 405 -3.42 26.07 24.56
CA LYS A 405 -2.15 25.66 25.17
C LYS A 405 -0.98 25.58 24.17
N SER A 406 -1.25 25.57 22.87
CA SER A 406 -0.24 25.44 21.84
C SER A 406 0.38 26.79 21.46
N ALA A 407 1.54 26.75 20.82
CA ALA A 407 2.25 27.96 20.43
C ALA A 407 1.47 28.76 19.38
N LYS A 408 1.45 30.08 19.53
CA LYS A 408 0.97 31.01 18.51
C LYS A 408 1.86 30.92 17.27
N ILE A 409 1.28 30.96 16.08
CA ILE A 409 2.05 30.83 14.85
C ILE A 409 3.02 32.00 14.65
N VAL A 410 4.15 31.73 14.01
CA VAL A 410 5.08 32.74 13.51
C VAL A 410 5.15 32.62 11.99
N ILE A 411 4.67 33.64 11.28
CA ILE A 411 4.76 33.69 9.81
C ILE A 411 6.19 34.09 9.44
N SER A 412 7.02 33.09 9.17
CA SER A 412 8.43 33.23 8.81
C SER A 412 8.70 32.68 7.41
N ASP A 413 9.76 33.19 6.78
CA ASP A 413 10.31 32.68 5.52
C ASP A 413 11.39 31.60 5.78
N LYS A 414 11.76 31.37 7.05
CA LYS A 414 12.68 30.29 7.45
C LYS A 414 11.94 28.95 7.43
N VAL A 415 12.50 27.99 6.70
CA VAL A 415 12.02 26.60 6.65
C VAL A 415 12.07 25.99 8.06
N PRO A 416 10.96 25.45 8.58
CA PRO A 416 10.93 24.79 9.88
C PRO A 416 11.29 23.31 9.76
N ASP A 417 11.77 22.69 10.84
CA ASP A 417 12.01 21.24 10.87
C ASP A 417 10.69 20.45 10.83
N THR A 418 9.68 20.96 11.53
CA THR A 418 8.33 20.39 11.61
C THR A 418 7.28 21.42 11.26
N ILE A 419 6.16 20.97 10.70
CA ILE A 419 5.07 21.85 10.28
C ILE A 419 3.72 21.20 10.61
N SER A 420 2.76 22.00 11.10
CA SER A 420 1.40 21.50 11.35
C SER A 420 0.54 21.51 10.09
N ALA A 421 -0.31 20.50 9.95
CA ALA A 421 -1.34 20.43 8.92
C ALA A 421 -2.41 21.50 9.10
N TYR A 422 -2.66 21.93 10.34
CA TYR A 422 -3.72 22.89 10.65
C TYR A 422 -3.28 24.01 11.59
N PHE A 423 -3.96 25.15 11.47
CA PHE A 423 -3.97 26.22 12.47
C PHE A 423 -5.31 26.25 13.22
N LEU A 424 -5.24 26.54 14.51
CA LEU A 424 -6.39 26.73 15.39
C LEU A 424 -6.64 28.22 15.61
N ALA A 425 -7.89 28.63 15.70
CA ALA A 425 -8.25 30.01 16.04
C ALA A 425 -9.52 30.05 16.90
N ASN A 426 -9.78 31.20 17.52
CA ASN A 426 -10.98 31.41 18.33
C ASN A 426 -12.26 31.17 17.50
N PRO A 427 -13.30 30.58 18.12
CA PRO A 427 -14.55 30.27 17.43
C PRO A 427 -15.22 31.55 16.90
N GLN A 428 -15.79 31.46 15.71
CA GLN A 428 -16.63 32.51 15.10
C GLN A 428 -17.89 31.87 14.53
N THR A 429 -19.00 32.62 14.47
CA THR A 429 -20.17 32.14 13.71
C THR A 429 -19.86 32.12 12.22
N ILE A 430 -20.61 31.31 11.46
CA ILE A 430 -20.43 31.17 10.01
C ILE A 430 -20.57 32.53 9.31
N GLU A 431 -21.51 33.38 9.73
CA GLU A 431 -21.76 34.70 9.13
C GLU A 431 -20.59 35.66 9.38
N VAL A 432 -20.09 35.70 10.62
CA VAL A 432 -18.95 36.55 11.01
C VAL A 432 -17.69 36.11 10.29
N LEU A 433 -17.41 34.81 10.30
CA LEU A 433 -16.26 34.23 9.61
C LEU A 433 -16.31 34.51 8.10
N THR A 434 -17.46 34.28 7.47
CA THR A 434 -17.66 34.56 6.03
C THR A 434 -17.43 36.03 5.70
N TYR A 435 -17.93 36.96 6.52
CA TYR A 435 -17.67 38.39 6.36
C TYR A 435 -16.18 38.72 6.47
N ASN A 436 -15.53 38.24 7.54
CA ASN A 436 -14.12 38.48 7.82
C ASN A 436 -13.20 37.92 6.73
N LEU A 437 -13.52 36.76 6.17
CA LEU A 437 -12.79 36.18 5.04
C LEU A 437 -12.91 37.05 3.80
N LYS A 438 -14.12 37.48 3.43
CA LYS A 438 -14.36 38.29 2.22
C LYS A 438 -13.68 39.65 2.28
N ILE A 439 -13.75 40.37 3.40
CA ILE A 439 -13.07 41.68 3.52
C ILE A 439 -11.55 41.56 3.52
N ASN A 440 -11.00 40.37 3.80
CA ASN A 440 -9.58 40.07 3.75
C ASN A 440 -9.15 39.35 2.46
N GLY A 441 -9.96 39.41 1.40
CA GLY A 441 -9.56 39.00 0.05
C GLY A 441 -9.78 37.51 -0.27
N PHE A 442 -10.55 36.79 0.53
CA PHE A 442 -10.96 35.42 0.21
C PHE A 442 -12.31 35.39 -0.50
N GLU A 443 -12.41 34.47 -1.47
CA GLU A 443 -13.68 34.00 -2.00
C GLU A 443 -14.15 32.81 -1.16
N VAL A 444 -15.38 32.88 -0.63
CA VAL A 444 -16.05 31.75 0.02
C VAL A 444 -16.89 31.04 -1.03
N ILE A 445 -16.49 29.82 -1.41
CA ILE A 445 -17.07 29.09 -2.54
C ILE A 445 -18.04 27.98 -2.12
N ALA A 446 -17.96 27.50 -0.88
CA ALA A 446 -18.92 26.56 -0.33
C ALA A 446 -18.97 26.60 1.20
N THR A 447 -20.12 26.22 1.74
CA THR A 447 -20.35 25.96 3.18
C THR A 447 -21.10 24.64 3.29
N ASN A 448 -20.48 23.62 3.88
CA ASN A 448 -21.01 22.26 3.92
C ASN A 448 -21.04 21.74 5.35
N LYS A 449 -22.17 21.19 5.76
CA LYS A 449 -22.26 20.45 7.02
C LYS A 449 -21.70 19.04 6.80
N ILE A 450 -20.63 18.69 7.50
CA ILE A 450 -19.93 17.41 7.33
C ILE A 450 -20.40 16.39 8.37
N LEU A 451 -20.43 16.80 9.64
CA LEU A 451 -20.94 16.03 10.77
C LEU A 451 -21.87 16.91 11.63
N LYS A 452 -22.44 16.32 12.68
CA LYS A 452 -23.20 17.07 13.69
C LYS A 452 -22.31 18.16 14.29
N ASP A 453 -22.76 19.41 14.23
CA ASP A 453 -22.05 20.60 14.71
C ASP A 453 -20.67 20.86 14.10
N LYS A 454 -20.32 20.19 12.98
CA LYS A 454 -19.09 20.40 12.21
C LYS A 454 -19.43 20.91 10.81
N THR A 455 -19.21 22.20 10.58
CA THR A 455 -19.45 22.82 9.26
C THR A 455 -18.13 23.26 8.66
N VAL A 456 -17.88 22.92 7.40
CA VAL A 456 -16.68 23.30 6.67
C VAL A 456 -16.98 24.41 5.67
N ILE A 457 -16.19 25.48 5.73
CA ILE A 457 -16.17 26.57 4.75
C ILE A 457 -14.98 26.34 3.81
N SER A 458 -15.26 26.26 2.52
CA SER A 458 -14.25 26.16 1.46
C SER A 458 -13.94 27.55 0.91
N ILE A 459 -12.66 27.91 0.90
CA ILE A 459 -12.20 29.24 0.49
C ILE A 459 -11.08 29.17 -0.54
N THR A 460 -10.97 30.23 -1.35
CA THR A 460 -9.88 30.43 -2.28
C THR A 460 -9.46 31.91 -2.35
N ASN A 461 -8.31 32.16 -2.95
CA ASN A 461 -7.82 33.49 -3.34
C ASN A 461 -6.90 33.36 -4.56
N GLU A 462 -6.36 34.47 -5.06
CA GLU A 462 -5.47 34.46 -6.24
C GLU A 462 -4.22 33.58 -6.05
N GLU A 463 -3.56 33.64 -4.89
CA GLU A 463 -2.33 32.85 -4.61
C GLU A 463 -2.61 31.34 -4.65
N LEU A 464 -3.76 30.90 -4.12
CA LEU A 464 -4.21 29.51 -4.17
C LEU A 464 -4.64 29.09 -5.58
N LYS A 465 -5.46 29.90 -6.28
CA LYS A 465 -5.90 29.59 -7.67
C LYS A 465 -4.72 29.39 -8.62
N ASN A 466 -3.67 30.20 -8.47
CA ASN A 466 -2.47 30.13 -9.31
C ASN A 466 -1.64 28.86 -9.10
N THR A 467 -1.89 28.07 -8.05
CA THR A 467 -1.25 26.75 -7.89
C THR A 467 -1.71 25.73 -8.91
N ASN A 468 -2.91 25.92 -9.50
CA ASN A 468 -3.52 25.01 -10.47
C ASN A 468 -3.55 23.54 -9.99
N SER A 469 -3.84 23.33 -8.70
CA SER A 469 -3.70 22.04 -8.02
C SER A 469 -4.84 21.81 -7.02
N PHE A 470 -4.81 20.68 -6.30
CA PHE A 470 -5.75 20.42 -5.20
C PHE A 470 -5.69 21.51 -4.11
N LEU A 471 -4.55 22.22 -3.97
CA LEU A 471 -4.37 23.34 -3.06
C LEU A 471 -5.09 24.63 -3.50
N SER A 472 -5.69 24.68 -4.68
CA SER A 472 -6.40 25.87 -5.13
C SER A 472 -7.61 26.22 -4.26
N VAL A 473 -8.02 25.32 -3.36
CA VAL A 473 -8.99 25.56 -2.31
C VAL A 473 -8.40 25.05 -1.01
N ILE A 474 -8.62 25.78 0.09
CA ILE A 474 -8.38 25.30 1.44
C ILE A 474 -9.67 25.34 2.25
N HIS A 475 -9.71 24.55 3.31
CA HIS A 475 -10.89 24.34 4.12
C HIS A 475 -10.73 24.86 5.56
N ILE A 476 -11.81 25.42 6.09
CA ILE A 476 -11.93 25.88 7.48
C ILE A 476 -13.10 25.13 8.14
N LEU A 477 -12.81 24.34 9.16
CA LEU A 477 -13.82 23.77 10.04
C LEU A 477 -14.26 24.80 11.08
N VAL A 478 -15.56 25.06 11.11
CA VAL A 478 -16.28 25.68 12.23
C VAL A 478 -16.70 24.55 13.16
N ASN A 479 -15.94 24.35 14.25
CA ASN A 479 -16.13 23.27 15.20
C ASN A 479 -17.10 23.69 16.31
N GLY A 480 -18.37 23.89 15.97
CA GLY A 480 -19.39 24.38 16.89
C GLY A 480 -18.97 25.68 17.59
N LYS A 481 -18.95 25.67 18.92
CA LYS A 481 -18.49 26.80 19.76
C LYS A 481 -17.08 26.61 20.32
N ASP A 482 -16.36 25.57 19.91
CA ASP A 482 -15.06 25.22 20.47
C ASP A 482 -13.94 26.03 19.80
N GLU A 483 -13.72 25.81 18.50
CA GLU A 483 -12.63 26.46 17.76
C GLU A 483 -12.90 26.54 16.25
N LEU A 484 -12.09 27.35 15.57
CA LEU A 484 -11.91 27.25 14.13
C LEU A 484 -10.63 26.47 13.84
N ARG A 485 -10.68 25.65 12.78
CA ARG A 485 -9.52 24.88 12.33
C ARG A 485 -9.33 25.00 10.83
N VAL A 486 -8.20 25.57 10.40
CA VAL A 486 -7.92 25.87 8.99
C VAL A 486 -6.74 25.06 8.48
N GLN A 487 -6.85 24.53 7.25
CA GLN A 487 -5.75 23.89 6.55
C GLN A 487 -4.57 24.85 6.37
N ASN A 488 -3.36 24.39 6.70
CA ASN A 488 -2.13 25.15 6.51
C ASN A 488 -1.68 25.05 5.04
N PRO A 489 -1.74 26.15 4.26
CA PRO A 489 -1.39 26.10 2.84
C PRO A 489 0.08 25.73 2.61
N SER A 490 0.97 25.95 3.58
CA SER A 490 2.38 25.55 3.47
C SER A 490 2.59 24.05 3.66
N TYR A 491 1.76 23.37 4.47
CA TYR A 491 1.82 21.92 4.68
C TYR A 491 1.36 21.17 3.41
N PHE A 492 0.16 21.49 2.94
CA PHE A 492 -0.39 20.89 1.74
C PHE A 492 0.35 21.35 0.47
N GLY A 493 0.90 22.57 0.47
CA GLY A 493 1.79 23.05 -0.59
C GLY A 493 3.04 22.21 -0.77
N ALA A 494 3.73 21.88 0.32
CA ALA A 494 4.90 21.02 0.27
C ALA A 494 4.58 19.63 -0.29
N SER A 495 3.37 19.12 -0.01
CA SER A 495 2.94 17.79 -0.43
C SER A 495 2.41 17.75 -1.87
N TYR A 496 1.64 18.76 -2.30
CA TYR A 496 0.97 18.76 -3.60
C TYR A 496 1.74 19.43 -4.73
N LEU A 497 2.64 20.36 -4.38
CA LEU A 497 3.45 21.05 -5.38
C LEU A 497 4.87 20.48 -5.46
N GLN A 498 5.28 19.67 -4.49
CA GLN A 498 6.55 18.95 -4.45
C GLN A 498 7.73 19.87 -4.85
N ASP A 499 8.46 19.56 -5.92
CA ASP A 499 9.58 20.37 -6.42
C ASP A 499 9.22 21.80 -6.83
N LYS A 500 7.95 22.07 -7.12
CA LYS A 500 7.45 23.41 -7.46
C LYS A 500 7.15 24.23 -6.21
N PHE A 501 7.09 23.62 -5.03
CA PHE A 501 6.84 24.32 -3.78
C PHE A 501 8.05 25.12 -3.33
N LYS A 502 7.84 26.41 -3.04
CA LYS A 502 8.81 27.26 -2.35
C LYS A 502 8.28 27.65 -0.98
N TYR A 503 9.04 27.33 0.08
CA TYR A 503 8.63 27.75 1.42
C TYR A 503 8.53 29.28 1.48
N GLY A 504 7.45 29.77 2.10
CA GLY A 504 7.10 31.20 2.10
C GLY A 504 6.18 31.66 0.97
N GLN A 505 5.95 30.84 -0.08
CA GLN A 505 5.10 31.23 -1.21
C GLN A 505 3.62 31.49 -0.88
N PHE A 506 3.18 31.16 0.34
CA PHE A 506 1.80 31.41 0.82
C PHE A 506 1.75 32.45 1.94
N LYS A 507 2.73 33.36 2.00
CA LYS A 507 2.84 34.37 3.05
C LYS A 507 1.63 35.32 3.05
N GLN A 508 1.17 35.74 1.87
CA GLN A 508 0.03 36.66 1.77
C GLN A 508 -1.27 35.97 2.18
N THR A 509 -1.48 34.73 1.75
CA THR A 509 -2.61 33.91 2.22
C THR A 509 -2.60 33.76 3.74
N LYS A 510 -1.45 33.45 4.35
CA LYS A 510 -1.35 33.32 5.83
C LYS A 510 -1.61 34.64 6.57
N LEU A 511 -1.14 35.77 6.05
CA LEU A 511 -1.42 37.09 6.61
C LEU A 511 -2.91 37.46 6.50
N ALA A 512 -3.54 37.15 5.37
CA ALA A 512 -4.99 37.35 5.18
C ALA A 512 -5.81 36.47 6.13
N LEU A 513 -5.42 35.20 6.30
CA LEU A 513 -6.03 34.30 7.30
C LEU A 513 -5.89 34.89 8.71
N GLN A 514 -4.70 35.38 9.09
CA GLN A 514 -4.49 35.95 10.42
C GLN A 514 -5.38 37.18 10.67
N LYS A 515 -5.62 38.02 9.65
CA LYS A 515 -6.54 39.15 9.77
C LYS A 515 -8.00 38.71 9.88
N ALA A 516 -8.40 37.64 9.19
CA ALA A 516 -9.77 37.14 9.21
C ALA A 516 -10.10 36.32 10.48
N LEU A 517 -9.14 35.53 10.96
CA LEU A 517 -9.30 34.58 12.06
C LEU A 517 -8.85 35.14 13.41
N GLY A 518 -7.98 36.17 13.39
CA GLY A 518 -7.31 36.70 14.56
C GLY A 518 -6.06 35.89 14.90
N ASP A 519 -5.80 35.74 16.19
CA ASP A 519 -4.68 34.94 16.68
C ASP A 519 -4.85 33.47 16.27
N MET A 520 -3.82 32.94 15.61
CA MET A 520 -3.75 31.55 15.15
C MET A 520 -2.67 30.78 15.91
N TYR A 521 -2.95 29.50 16.19
CA TYR A 521 -2.13 28.60 16.99
C TYR A 521 -1.83 27.32 16.22
N ILE A 522 -0.72 26.66 16.55
CA ILE A 522 -0.30 25.41 15.92
C ILE A 522 -1.17 24.26 16.48
N SER A 523 -1.62 23.34 15.62
CA SER A 523 -2.31 22.10 16.04
C SER A 523 -1.31 20.99 16.34
N ARG A 524 -1.75 19.90 16.99
CA ARG A 524 -0.90 18.73 17.28
C ARG A 524 -0.59 17.88 16.05
N ASP A 525 -1.33 18.10 14.97
CA ASP A 525 -1.25 17.39 13.70
C ASP A 525 -0.03 17.87 12.93
N ILE A 526 1.14 17.32 13.29
CA ILE A 526 2.46 17.80 12.87
C ILE A 526 3.17 16.70 12.09
N ASN A 527 3.90 17.10 11.04
CA ASN A 527 4.81 16.23 10.33
C ASN A 527 6.18 16.90 10.13
N LYS A 528 7.21 16.12 9.78
CA LYS A 528 8.52 16.64 9.38
C LYS A 528 8.39 17.33 8.03
N PHE A 529 8.79 18.59 7.93
CA PHE A 529 8.66 19.37 6.70
C PHE A 529 9.39 18.70 5.52
N SER A 530 10.59 18.17 5.78
CA SER A 530 11.41 17.50 4.76
C SER A 530 10.79 16.23 4.19
N LYS A 531 9.82 15.60 4.89
CA LYS A 531 9.15 14.38 4.45
C LYS A 531 7.93 14.63 3.57
N LEU A 532 7.41 15.86 3.55
CA LEU A 532 6.13 16.15 2.87
C LEU A 532 6.22 16.04 1.35
N LYS A 533 7.36 16.40 0.76
CA LYS A 533 7.58 16.35 -0.69
C LYS A 533 7.35 14.94 -1.25
N ASP A 534 7.91 13.94 -0.57
CA ASP A 534 7.91 12.54 -1.01
C ASP A 534 7.01 11.68 -0.09
N TYR A 535 5.96 12.30 0.46
CA TYR A 535 5.10 11.66 1.44
C TYR A 535 4.41 10.41 0.89
N HIS A 536 4.42 9.36 1.70
CA HIS A 536 3.60 8.17 1.59
C HIS A 536 3.32 7.72 3.03
N PHE A 537 2.10 7.24 3.30
CA PHE A 537 1.71 6.88 4.67
C PHE A 537 2.55 5.72 5.20
N MET A 538 2.59 4.64 4.43
CA MET A 538 3.49 3.51 4.62
C MET A 538 4.23 3.24 3.32
N PHE A 539 5.39 2.61 3.45
CA PHE A 539 6.19 2.23 2.30
C PHE A 539 5.40 1.31 1.36
N GLY A 540 5.33 1.64 0.08
CA GLY A 540 4.52 0.92 -0.91
C GLY A 540 3.07 1.36 -1.03
N MET A 541 2.60 2.28 -0.17
CA MET A 541 1.30 2.92 -0.35
C MET A 541 1.37 4.06 -1.40
N PRO A 542 0.22 4.46 -1.96
CA PRO A 542 0.14 5.54 -2.95
C PRO A 542 0.83 6.83 -2.48
N SER A 543 1.49 7.49 -3.43
CA SER A 543 2.08 8.82 -3.31
C SER A 543 1.21 9.87 -4.00
N PHE A 544 1.64 11.13 -4.02
CA PHE A 544 0.91 12.21 -4.68
C PHE A 544 0.62 11.94 -6.17
N ASP A 545 1.57 11.30 -6.88
CA ASP A 545 1.46 11.07 -8.33
C ASP A 545 0.59 9.86 -8.70
N ASP A 546 0.20 9.05 -7.71
CA ASP A 546 -0.65 7.86 -7.89
C ASP A 546 -2.13 8.26 -7.90
N LEU A 547 -2.49 9.16 -8.82
CA LEU A 547 -3.86 9.66 -8.96
C LEU A 547 -4.82 8.59 -9.49
N ILE A 548 -5.98 8.47 -8.84
CA ILE A 548 -7.06 7.60 -9.30
C ILE A 548 -7.84 8.32 -10.41
N THR A 549 -8.03 7.65 -11.55
CA THR A 549 -8.92 8.12 -12.61
C THR A 549 -10.35 7.73 -12.28
N LEU A 550 -11.19 8.72 -12.01
CA LEU A 550 -12.62 8.53 -11.74
C LEU A 550 -13.40 8.27 -13.04
N LYS A 551 -13.10 9.05 -14.09
CA LYS A 551 -13.78 8.97 -15.38
C LYS A 551 -12.95 9.65 -16.48
N SER A 552 -13.01 9.10 -17.69
CA SER A 552 -12.53 9.72 -18.93
C SER A 552 -13.71 10.29 -19.73
N GLU A 553 -13.47 11.35 -20.51
CA GLU A 553 -14.47 12.05 -21.34
C GLU A 553 -15.61 12.70 -20.53
N VAL A 554 -15.22 13.39 -19.46
CA VAL A 554 -16.15 13.96 -18.48
C VAL A 554 -17.02 15.06 -19.08
N LYS A 555 -18.34 14.91 -18.91
CA LYS A 555 -19.33 15.97 -19.12
C LYS A 555 -19.94 16.39 -17.78
N LEU A 556 -19.58 17.58 -17.32
CA LEU A 556 -20.13 18.16 -16.08
C LEU A 556 -21.60 18.54 -16.31
N LYS A 557 -22.55 17.75 -15.78
CA LYS A 557 -23.99 18.04 -15.91
C LYS A 557 -24.73 18.19 -14.58
N ASP A 558 -24.32 17.50 -13.52
CA ASP A 558 -25.05 17.51 -12.24
C ASP A 558 -24.27 18.27 -11.16
N LYS A 559 -24.69 19.52 -10.88
CA LYS A 559 -24.07 20.34 -9.83
C LYS A 559 -24.62 20.05 -8.43
N THR A 560 -25.66 19.22 -8.29
CA THR A 560 -26.33 19.04 -6.99
C THR A 560 -25.47 18.28 -5.98
N LYS A 561 -24.68 17.33 -6.48
CA LYS A 561 -23.72 16.51 -5.72
C LYS A 561 -22.40 17.21 -5.40
N PHE A 562 -22.12 18.34 -6.05
CA PHE A 562 -20.91 19.10 -5.80
C PHE A 562 -21.14 20.14 -4.69
N ALA A 563 -20.19 20.22 -3.76
CA ALA A 563 -20.05 21.31 -2.82
C ALA A 563 -19.67 22.60 -3.56
N TYR A 564 -18.73 22.50 -4.49
CA TYR A 564 -18.32 23.59 -5.39
C TYR A 564 -17.69 23.06 -6.67
N THR A 565 -17.64 23.92 -7.67
CA THR A 565 -16.84 23.77 -8.89
C THR A 565 -16.04 25.06 -9.09
N LEU A 566 -14.73 24.96 -9.25
CA LEU A 566 -13.82 26.09 -9.42
C LEU A 566 -13.00 25.93 -10.70
N SER A 567 -13.18 26.84 -11.65
CA SER A 567 -12.31 26.94 -12.83
C SER A 567 -10.95 27.51 -12.45
N LEU A 568 -9.88 26.84 -12.89
CA LEU A 568 -8.50 27.21 -12.61
C LEU A 568 -7.84 27.91 -13.81
N PRO A 569 -6.81 28.76 -13.59
CA PRO A 569 -6.15 29.51 -14.67
C PRO A 569 -5.60 28.66 -15.82
N ASN A 570 -5.17 27.42 -15.55
CA ASN A 570 -4.68 26.49 -16.57
C ASN A 570 -5.78 25.78 -17.38
N GLY A 571 -7.05 26.13 -17.17
CA GLY A 571 -8.20 25.53 -17.84
C GLY A 571 -8.76 24.27 -17.17
N SER A 572 -8.11 23.75 -16.13
CA SER A 572 -8.67 22.64 -15.32
C SER A 572 -9.81 23.12 -14.42
N THR A 573 -10.62 22.20 -13.93
CA THR A 573 -11.71 22.49 -12.98
C THR A 573 -11.55 21.64 -11.73
N LEU A 574 -11.41 22.29 -10.58
CA LEU A 574 -11.39 21.64 -9.26
C LEU A 574 -12.82 21.49 -8.73
N ILE A 575 -13.15 20.32 -8.21
CA ILE A 575 -14.49 19.97 -7.74
C ILE A 575 -14.39 19.47 -6.31
N GLY A 576 -15.22 20.01 -5.41
CA GLY A 576 -15.44 19.44 -4.08
C GLY A 576 -16.72 18.61 -4.07
N HIS A 577 -16.65 17.37 -3.62
CA HIS A 577 -17.77 16.42 -3.63
C HIS A 577 -18.51 16.40 -2.29
N LYS A 578 -19.85 16.43 -2.33
CA LYS A 578 -20.66 16.15 -1.14
C LYS A 578 -20.72 14.63 -0.99
N MET A 579 -20.08 14.12 0.04
CA MET A 579 -20.19 12.71 0.43
C MET A 579 -21.40 12.50 1.34
N SER A 580 -21.93 11.27 1.30
CA SER A 580 -22.96 10.79 2.22
C SER A 580 -22.52 10.92 3.67
N LEU A 581 -23.47 11.15 4.58
CA LEU A 581 -23.17 11.30 6.01
C LEU A 581 -22.50 10.04 6.57
N SER A 582 -22.95 8.86 6.16
CA SER A 582 -22.33 7.57 6.53
C SER A 582 -20.85 7.52 6.15
N ASN A 583 -20.50 8.03 4.96
CA ASN A 583 -19.11 8.08 4.51
C ASN A 583 -18.31 9.23 5.13
N ASN A 584 -18.93 10.12 5.91
CA ASN A 584 -18.21 11.10 6.73
C ASN A 584 -17.97 10.60 8.17
N GLU A 585 -18.79 9.65 8.64
CA GLU A 585 -18.77 9.15 10.03
C GLU A 585 -17.51 8.35 10.38
N PHE A 586 -16.71 7.94 9.39
CA PHE A 586 -15.40 7.32 9.63
C PHE A 586 -14.49 8.19 10.51
N LEU A 587 -14.64 9.52 10.44
CA LEU A 587 -13.90 10.43 11.30
C LEU A 587 -14.19 10.18 12.79
N ASN A 588 -15.38 9.72 13.15
CA ASN A 588 -15.68 9.34 14.53
C ASN A 588 -15.04 7.99 14.90
N ILE A 589 -14.94 7.06 13.94
CA ILE A 589 -14.33 5.73 14.16
C ILE A 589 -12.86 5.86 14.58
N VAL A 590 -12.15 6.83 13.99
CA VAL A 590 -10.72 7.09 14.27
C VAL A 590 -10.50 8.31 15.18
N ASN A 591 -11.53 8.77 15.89
CA ASN A 591 -11.46 9.92 16.80
C ASN A 591 -10.84 11.20 16.17
N ALA A 592 -11.13 11.43 14.89
CA ALA A 592 -10.64 12.54 14.08
C ALA A 592 -11.75 13.51 13.65
N GLU A 593 -12.90 13.54 14.33
CA GLU A 593 -14.02 14.44 14.01
C GLU A 593 -13.66 15.93 14.15
N ASN A 594 -12.61 16.24 14.92
CA ASN A 594 -12.01 17.58 15.00
C ASN A 594 -11.15 17.92 13.78
N ASN A 595 -11.05 17.03 12.79
CA ASN A 595 -10.37 17.21 11.50
C ASN A 595 -11.34 17.19 10.30
N ALA A 596 -12.64 17.44 10.50
CA ALA A 596 -13.63 17.39 9.42
C ALA A 596 -13.36 18.34 8.22
N GLN A 597 -12.47 19.33 8.35
CA GLN A 597 -11.98 20.16 7.23
C GLN A 597 -11.21 19.39 6.15
N ILE A 598 -10.93 18.09 6.32
CA ILE A 598 -10.44 17.23 5.21
C ILE A 598 -11.55 16.90 4.20
N LEU A 599 -12.78 17.35 4.45
CA LEU A 599 -13.91 17.23 3.55
C LEU A 599 -14.45 18.61 3.20
N PRO A 600 -15.04 18.83 2.02
CA PRO A 600 -15.38 17.84 0.99
C PRO A 600 -14.15 17.25 0.27
N TYR A 601 -14.23 15.97 -0.12
CA TYR A 601 -13.17 15.33 -0.91
C TYR A 601 -13.09 15.97 -2.30
N GLN A 602 -11.88 16.06 -2.87
CA GLN A 602 -11.63 16.83 -4.09
C GLN A 602 -11.27 15.96 -5.29
N SER A 603 -11.73 16.37 -6.48
CA SER A 603 -11.25 15.87 -7.77
C SER A 603 -10.89 17.02 -8.70
N ILE A 604 -10.02 16.77 -9.68
CA ILE A 604 -9.66 17.73 -10.74
C ILE A 604 -10.06 17.14 -12.09
N VAL A 605 -10.79 17.94 -12.88
CA VAL A 605 -11.03 17.67 -14.28
C VAL A 605 -10.00 18.41 -15.11
N LYS A 606 -9.16 17.67 -15.83
CA LYS A 606 -8.14 18.20 -16.74
C LYS A 606 -8.10 17.34 -18.00
N ASP A 607 -8.04 17.97 -19.17
CA ASP A 607 -7.98 17.30 -20.47
C ASP A 607 -9.10 16.24 -20.66
N GLY A 608 -10.30 16.57 -20.17
CA GLY A 608 -11.47 15.70 -20.23
C GLY A 608 -11.44 14.51 -19.27
N LYS A 609 -10.44 14.38 -18.40
CA LYS A 609 -10.33 13.31 -17.38
C LYS A 609 -10.56 13.87 -15.98
N ALA A 610 -11.40 13.20 -15.20
CA ALA A 610 -11.55 13.44 -13.77
C ALA A 610 -10.58 12.54 -13.01
N VAL A 611 -9.71 13.14 -12.20
CA VAL A 611 -8.76 12.45 -11.33
C VAL A 611 -8.90 12.92 -9.89
N MET A 612 -8.58 12.07 -8.94
CA MET A 612 -8.53 12.40 -7.51
C MET A 612 -7.24 11.91 -6.88
N LEU A 613 -6.86 12.52 -5.76
CA LEU A 613 -5.84 11.93 -4.88
C LEU A 613 -6.36 10.59 -4.36
N ASP A 614 -5.52 9.57 -4.34
CA ASP A 614 -5.87 8.29 -3.72
C ASP A 614 -6.23 8.50 -2.24
N PRO A 615 -7.37 8.01 -1.72
CA PRO A 615 -7.71 8.16 -0.30
C PRO A 615 -6.69 7.52 0.64
N LYS A 616 -5.97 6.49 0.20
CA LYS A 616 -4.87 5.86 0.94
C LYS A 616 -3.64 6.78 1.08
N TYR A 617 -3.53 7.80 0.22
CA TYR A 617 -2.57 8.89 0.35
C TYR A 617 -3.15 10.09 1.11
N TYR A 618 -4.34 10.55 0.71
CA TYR A 618 -4.94 11.79 1.18
C TYR A 618 -5.37 11.75 2.65
N LEU A 619 -6.02 10.66 3.09
CA LEU A 619 -6.54 10.57 4.44
C LEU A 619 -5.40 10.59 5.47
N PRO A 620 -4.33 9.78 5.35
CA PRO A 620 -3.25 9.84 6.32
C PRO A 620 -2.40 11.12 6.22
N LEU A 621 -2.22 11.69 5.02
CA LEU A 621 -1.56 12.99 4.88
C LEU A 621 -2.32 14.08 5.66
N SER A 622 -3.65 14.02 5.60
CA SER A 622 -4.54 15.00 6.21
C SER A 622 -4.87 14.66 7.67
N LEU A 623 -4.57 13.46 8.14
CA LEU A 623 -4.69 13.04 9.53
C LEU A 623 -3.30 12.59 10.03
N PRO A 624 -2.37 13.52 10.33
CA PRO A 624 -0.99 13.15 10.72
C PRO A 624 -0.86 12.31 11.99
N LEU A 625 -1.92 12.24 12.79
CA LEU A 625 -2.01 11.40 14.00
C LEU A 625 -2.68 10.05 13.74
N LEU A 626 -3.10 9.77 12.50
CA LEU A 626 -3.73 8.51 12.12
C LEU A 626 -2.70 7.39 12.23
N THR A 627 -2.98 6.43 13.11
CA THR A 627 -2.16 5.23 13.27
C THR A 627 -2.52 4.18 12.22
N MET A 628 -1.70 3.13 12.10
CA MET A 628 -2.07 1.99 11.27
C MET A 628 -3.32 1.28 11.82
N THR A 629 -3.43 1.14 13.13
CA THR A 629 -4.62 0.61 13.81
C THR A 629 -5.87 1.39 13.42
N ASP A 630 -5.80 2.72 13.46
CA ASP A 630 -6.90 3.57 13.04
C ASP A 630 -7.22 3.42 11.55
N PHE A 631 -6.20 3.38 10.70
CA PHE A 631 -6.37 3.17 9.26
C PHE A 631 -7.05 1.83 8.95
N MET A 632 -6.71 0.77 9.68
CA MET A 632 -7.31 -0.55 9.52
C MET A 632 -8.79 -0.57 9.94
N LYS A 633 -9.18 0.16 11.00
CA LYS A 633 -10.60 0.34 11.38
C LYS A 633 -11.43 0.97 10.26
N ILE A 634 -10.80 1.77 9.39
CA ILE A 634 -11.45 2.44 8.26
C ILE A 634 -11.00 1.89 6.90
N ARG A 635 -10.48 0.65 6.83
CA ARG A 635 -9.87 0.09 5.62
C ARG A 635 -10.77 0.07 4.38
N THR A 636 -12.10 0.04 4.55
CA THR A 636 -13.07 0.06 3.45
C THR A 636 -13.36 1.46 2.94
N ILE A 637 -13.13 2.49 3.77
CA ILE A 637 -13.48 3.89 3.47
C ILE A 637 -12.76 4.41 2.21
N PRO A 638 -11.48 4.10 1.95
CA PRO A 638 -10.86 4.44 0.67
C PRO A 638 -11.66 3.98 -0.56
N ASP A 639 -12.07 2.72 -0.57
CA ASP A 639 -12.82 2.14 -1.69
C ASP A 639 -14.24 2.73 -1.76
N ASP A 640 -14.86 3.01 -0.62
CA ASP A 640 -16.19 3.64 -0.54
C ASP A 640 -16.19 5.08 -1.07
N ILE A 641 -15.17 5.88 -0.73
CA ILE A 641 -14.98 7.23 -1.26
C ILE A 641 -14.82 7.18 -2.78
N GLU A 642 -13.95 6.31 -3.28
CA GLU A 642 -13.73 6.14 -4.72
C GLU A 642 -15.04 5.76 -5.44
N ALA A 643 -15.77 4.78 -4.91
CA ALA A 643 -17.02 4.31 -5.47
C ALA A 643 -18.12 5.38 -5.46
N GLU A 644 -18.17 6.22 -4.42
CA GLU A 644 -19.12 7.33 -4.35
C GLU A 644 -18.78 8.41 -5.38
N LEU A 645 -17.53 8.87 -5.44
CA LEU A 645 -17.09 9.91 -6.36
C LEU A 645 -17.21 9.48 -7.84
N LYS A 646 -17.00 8.19 -8.15
CA LYS A 646 -17.25 7.64 -9.50
C LYS A 646 -18.70 7.83 -9.95
N LYS A 647 -19.68 7.77 -9.03
CA LYS A 647 -21.11 7.95 -9.34
C LYS A 647 -21.48 9.41 -9.64
N ASP A 648 -20.58 10.36 -9.44
CA ASP A 648 -20.82 11.77 -9.74
C ASP A 648 -20.53 12.12 -11.20
N PHE A 649 -19.76 11.27 -11.88
CA PHE A 649 -19.41 11.42 -13.28
C PHE A 649 -20.20 10.40 -14.10
N LYS A 650 -20.90 10.87 -15.15
CA LYS A 650 -21.64 10.01 -16.09
C LYS A 650 -20.75 9.50 -17.20
#